data_AF-A0A3M0T3S9-F1
#
_entry.id   AF-A0A3M0T3S9-F1
#
_cell.length_a   1.000
_cell.length_b   1.000
_cell.length_c   1.000
_cell.angle_alpha   90.00
_cell.angle_beta   90.00
_cell.angle_gamma   90.00
#
_symmetry.space_group_name_H-M   'P 1'
#
loop_
_entity.id
_entity.type
_entity.pdbx_description
1 polymer ?
#
loop_
_entity_poly.entity_id
_entity_poly.type
_entity_poly.pdbx_seq_one_letter_code
_entity_poly.pdbx_strand_id
1 'polypeptide(L)'
;MDMDELKRNVLQKWLEIEYYAIANKARFIKRQVQANYELILNTIRCLDYVTTMEKEKYKEYVITVVALMWEYSNKEEYDLKNFIIKILSRIGYPTSAIIIDDKFDKKKGKFFKPKSAFDILTLTLEQSSNEILIRNNKFLLTEFQKKIWDRMDQDKVIGISAPTSAGKSFVLLLKTILKMVKNSWNIVYIVPTLSLVNQVIEDYNKMLKLLKIENYKITNSYEENSFESTNTIYVLTQEKALVAFSNEKKEFNKKIILVVDEIQNIERILNDTDVRSKILFDTLIEFRHDKNVEQIVIAGPRIEDIGKLGKGIFGVEVNGLHTLISPVLNLTYSIRNENNKYYFRQYCAISPETYERKIENTEIIKGYGKKEYTNKYLEYLKNFINNIGSNEQNIIFAPTSKMANKIACYFVQGEDNLIDDELQSLISYYEKTVNKNYAMCKVLKGGIAYHHGKLPMHVRRTLEKAICDKKIKNVVCTTTLMQGMNMPAQNVIIRNPHLYIRKKKNVNELSSYEMANLRGRAGRLLKDFIGRTYVLDESSFKDIEGYNQIELFEDATADIPSGYGEKYKEYMEDITEVIESANTVDASMQKYGYLVSYIRQSVLRYGKKNARKRMTEVGIELTKEQIETIDKNLKKLKVSKDICFQNRYWDPFVLDYIYKNFQGKMPDMPTKRGAKTRLDELMKFLRDNNTTKPMYDKYIPALYQSGSGRSTLRNYCIDWACENPLSEILVGDRYQGEDGSEKIDETIELLENTVSFNVPLLLKPIFDIFKPDSIFLTCMQAGAYKICTREMIKIGVPRETAIYLNEKIFADINMGKINDEKRSDKIRRTIRENFKKLPYWIQVQLEFMR
;
A
#
# COMPACT_ATOMS: atom_id res chain seq x y z
N MET A 1 -20.30 -43.83 -11.62
CA MET A 1 -19.43 -42.87 -10.92
C MET A 1 -20.31 -41.79 -10.38
N ASP A 2 -20.27 -41.57 -9.08
CA ASP A 2 -20.98 -40.47 -8.43
C ASP A 2 -20.46 -39.12 -8.97
N MET A 3 -21.31 -38.10 -9.05
CA MET A 3 -20.90 -36.78 -9.56
C MET A 3 -19.84 -36.14 -8.66
N ASP A 4 -19.90 -36.36 -7.34
CA ASP A 4 -18.85 -35.89 -6.41
C ASP A 4 -17.51 -36.61 -6.63
N GLU A 5 -17.55 -37.88 -7.02
CA GLU A 5 -16.36 -38.64 -7.40
C GLU A 5 -15.76 -38.14 -8.74
N LEU A 6 -16.61 -37.87 -9.74
CA LEU A 6 -16.20 -37.29 -11.02
C LEU A 6 -15.56 -35.91 -10.84
N LYS A 7 -16.17 -35.05 -10.02
CA LYS A 7 -15.64 -33.72 -9.72
C LYS A 7 -14.23 -33.79 -9.13
N ARG A 8 -14.03 -34.67 -8.14
CA ARG A 8 -12.72 -34.90 -7.50
C ARG A 8 -11.67 -35.42 -8.49
N ASN A 9 -12.03 -36.42 -9.30
CA ASN A 9 -11.11 -36.99 -10.30
C ASN A 9 -10.68 -35.95 -11.35
N VAL A 10 -11.65 -35.17 -11.87
CA VAL A 10 -11.36 -34.06 -12.81
C VAL A 10 -10.39 -33.06 -12.21
N LEU A 11 -10.62 -32.62 -10.96
CA LEU A 11 -9.73 -31.68 -10.28
C LEU A 11 -8.32 -32.25 -10.09
N GLN A 12 -8.20 -33.49 -9.59
CA GLN A 12 -6.92 -34.15 -9.38
C GLN A 12 -6.11 -34.27 -10.68
N LYS A 13 -6.74 -34.66 -11.79
CA LYS A 13 -6.07 -34.76 -13.09
C LYS A 13 -5.57 -33.41 -13.61
N TRP A 14 -6.36 -32.34 -13.48
CA TRP A 14 -5.92 -31.00 -13.87
C TRP A 14 -4.77 -30.47 -13.01
N LEU A 15 -4.83 -30.72 -11.69
CA LEU A 15 -3.73 -30.37 -10.78
C LEU A 15 -2.45 -31.16 -11.09
N GLU A 16 -2.55 -32.45 -11.44
CA GLU A 16 -1.42 -33.27 -11.88
C GLU A 16 -0.76 -32.72 -13.16
N ILE A 17 -1.56 -32.31 -14.15
CA ILE A 17 -1.05 -31.69 -15.40
C ILE A 17 -0.27 -30.42 -15.08
N GLU A 18 -0.86 -29.51 -14.31
CA GLU A 18 -0.22 -28.26 -13.88
C GLU A 18 1.05 -28.54 -13.06
N TYR A 19 1.01 -29.51 -12.14
CA TYR A 19 2.18 -29.90 -11.33
C TYR A 19 3.36 -30.31 -12.20
N TYR A 20 3.15 -31.27 -13.12
CA TYR A 20 4.24 -31.78 -13.96
C TYR A 20 4.71 -30.74 -14.98
N ALA A 21 3.82 -29.90 -15.49
CA ALA A 21 4.22 -28.78 -16.35
C ALA A 21 5.19 -27.83 -15.62
N ILE A 22 4.89 -27.45 -14.38
CA ILE A 22 5.75 -26.57 -13.58
C ILE A 22 7.03 -27.28 -13.10
N ALA A 23 6.93 -28.54 -12.65
CA ALA A 23 8.10 -29.31 -12.22
C ALA A 23 9.11 -29.54 -13.36
N ASN A 24 8.59 -29.72 -14.59
CA ASN A 24 9.41 -29.83 -15.80
C ASN A 24 10.06 -28.49 -16.15
N LYS A 25 9.29 -27.38 -16.16
CA LYS A 25 9.85 -26.02 -16.32
C LYS A 25 10.97 -25.77 -15.32
N ALA A 26 10.77 -26.10 -14.04
CA ALA A 26 11.77 -25.95 -12.98
C ALA A 26 13.00 -26.87 -13.11
N ARG A 27 12.99 -27.84 -14.05
CA ARG A 27 13.99 -28.89 -14.22
C ARG A 27 14.14 -29.83 -13.02
N PHE A 28 13.09 -29.96 -12.20
CA PHE A 28 13.08 -30.86 -11.04
C PHE A 28 12.73 -32.29 -11.41
N ILE A 29 11.78 -32.47 -12.35
CA ILE A 29 11.23 -33.78 -12.74
C ILE A 29 11.00 -33.77 -14.26
N LYS A 30 11.42 -34.81 -14.99
CA LYS A 30 11.32 -34.84 -16.47
C LYS A 30 10.00 -35.38 -17.04
N ARG A 31 9.06 -35.78 -16.19
CA ARG A 31 7.74 -36.29 -16.61
C ARG A 31 6.88 -35.18 -17.23
N GLN A 32 6.08 -35.54 -18.24
CA GLN A 32 5.07 -34.68 -18.85
C GLN A 32 3.71 -35.39 -18.81
N VAL A 33 2.66 -34.62 -18.57
CA VAL A 33 1.26 -35.08 -18.59
C VAL A 33 0.47 -34.05 -19.37
N GLN A 34 -0.39 -34.49 -20.28
CA GLN A 34 -1.20 -33.63 -21.13
C GLN A 34 -2.69 -33.93 -20.94
N ALA A 35 -3.54 -32.93 -21.19
CA ALA A 35 -4.98 -33.13 -21.18
C ALA A 35 -5.41 -33.99 -22.38
N ASN A 36 -6.24 -34.99 -22.11
CA ASN A 36 -6.86 -35.80 -23.16
C ASN A 36 -8.32 -35.40 -23.37
N TYR A 37 -8.90 -35.84 -24.49
CA TYR A 37 -10.29 -35.54 -24.86
C TYR A 37 -11.30 -35.94 -23.77
N GLU A 38 -11.09 -37.10 -23.14
CA GLU A 38 -11.97 -37.60 -22.08
C GLU A 38 -11.99 -36.67 -20.85
N LEU A 39 -10.83 -36.14 -20.44
CA LEU A 39 -10.75 -35.17 -19.35
C LEU A 39 -11.52 -33.90 -19.69
N ILE A 40 -11.42 -33.41 -20.93
CA ILE A 40 -12.16 -32.22 -21.39
C ILE A 40 -13.67 -32.47 -21.34
N LEU A 41 -14.15 -33.60 -21.86
CA LEU A 41 -15.57 -33.96 -21.82
C LEU A 41 -16.10 -34.09 -20.39
N ASN A 42 -15.36 -34.79 -19.53
CA ASN A 42 -15.72 -34.93 -18.11
C ASN A 42 -15.72 -33.58 -17.39
N THR A 43 -14.79 -32.69 -17.74
CA THR A 43 -14.75 -31.32 -17.24
C THR A 43 -15.98 -30.53 -17.64
N ILE A 44 -16.36 -30.56 -18.92
CA ILE A 44 -17.57 -29.89 -19.43
C ILE A 44 -18.82 -30.40 -18.70
N ARG A 45 -18.95 -31.73 -18.53
CA ARG A 45 -20.07 -32.36 -17.80
C ARG A 45 -20.14 -31.88 -16.35
N CYS A 46 -19.01 -31.86 -15.65
CA CYS A 46 -18.93 -31.35 -14.28
C CYS A 46 -19.33 -29.88 -14.20
N LEU A 47 -18.76 -29.03 -15.06
CA LEU A 47 -19.02 -27.59 -15.07
C LEU A 47 -20.49 -27.27 -15.37
N ASP A 48 -21.10 -27.93 -16.36
CA ASP A 48 -22.51 -27.69 -16.69
C ASP A 48 -23.43 -28.16 -15.55
N TYR A 49 -23.14 -29.33 -14.93
CA TYR A 49 -23.91 -29.82 -13.78
C TYR A 49 -23.84 -28.86 -12.59
N VAL A 50 -22.63 -28.50 -12.13
CA VAL A 50 -22.49 -27.68 -10.91
C VAL A 50 -23.02 -26.26 -11.09
N THR A 51 -22.91 -25.70 -12.29
CA THR A 51 -23.43 -24.35 -12.56
C THR A 51 -24.94 -24.30 -12.70
N THR A 52 -25.59 -25.44 -12.95
CA THR A 52 -27.05 -25.53 -13.07
C THR A 52 -27.71 -25.98 -11.77
N MET A 53 -27.13 -26.92 -11.04
CA MET A 53 -27.76 -27.55 -9.85
C MET A 53 -27.27 -27.00 -8.51
N GLU A 54 -25.98 -26.62 -8.38
CA GLU A 54 -25.34 -26.34 -7.08
C GLU A 54 -24.48 -25.05 -7.10
N LYS A 55 -24.97 -24.02 -7.80
CA LYS A 55 -24.21 -22.82 -8.19
C LYS A 55 -23.38 -22.18 -7.07
N GLU A 56 -23.94 -21.98 -5.88
CA GLU A 56 -23.24 -21.28 -4.78
C GLU A 56 -22.13 -22.12 -4.13
N LYS A 57 -22.29 -23.45 -4.07
CA LYS A 57 -21.39 -24.35 -3.33
C LYS A 57 -20.06 -24.59 -4.07
N TYR A 58 -20.05 -24.47 -5.40
CA TYR A 58 -18.90 -24.88 -6.23
C TYR A 58 -18.27 -23.74 -7.05
N LYS A 59 -18.49 -22.47 -6.70
CA LYS A 59 -17.90 -21.32 -7.41
C LYS A 59 -16.37 -21.40 -7.52
N GLU A 60 -15.67 -21.76 -6.44
CA GLU A 60 -14.21 -21.92 -6.45
C GLU A 60 -13.75 -23.10 -7.30
N TYR A 61 -14.48 -24.22 -7.27
CA TYR A 61 -14.24 -25.36 -8.16
C TYR A 61 -14.35 -24.95 -9.63
N VAL A 62 -15.42 -24.24 -9.99
CA VAL A 62 -15.64 -23.75 -11.36
C VAL A 62 -14.50 -22.85 -11.81
N ILE A 63 -14.12 -21.85 -11.00
CA ILE A 63 -13.02 -20.94 -11.32
C ILE A 63 -11.70 -21.70 -11.49
N THR A 64 -11.41 -22.64 -10.59
CA THR A 64 -10.17 -23.43 -10.60
C THR A 64 -10.07 -24.30 -11.85
N VAL A 65 -11.11 -25.07 -12.13
CA VAL A 65 -11.11 -26.01 -13.25
C VAL A 65 -11.18 -25.27 -14.59
N VAL A 66 -11.93 -24.16 -14.69
CA VAL A 66 -11.91 -23.30 -15.87
C VAL A 66 -10.53 -22.72 -16.12
N ALA A 67 -9.84 -22.24 -15.09
CA ALA A 67 -8.50 -21.67 -15.21
C ALA A 67 -7.50 -22.72 -15.73
N LEU A 68 -7.47 -23.91 -15.13
CA LEU A 68 -6.60 -25.02 -15.53
C LEU A 68 -6.94 -25.52 -16.94
N MET A 69 -8.23 -25.70 -17.25
CA MET A 69 -8.67 -26.12 -18.57
C MET A 69 -8.27 -25.11 -19.65
N TRP A 70 -8.45 -23.81 -19.40
CA TRP A 70 -8.09 -22.76 -20.36
C TRP A 70 -6.58 -22.65 -20.59
N GLU A 71 -5.78 -22.90 -19.56
CA GLU A 71 -4.31 -22.85 -19.63
C GLU A 71 -3.75 -24.03 -20.45
N TYR A 72 -4.24 -25.25 -20.20
CA TYR A 72 -3.61 -26.49 -20.69
C TYR A 72 -4.34 -27.18 -21.84
N SER A 73 -5.55 -26.75 -22.22
CA SER A 73 -6.23 -27.31 -23.39
C SER A 73 -5.65 -26.75 -24.69
N ASN A 74 -5.58 -27.60 -25.72
CA ASN A 74 -5.19 -27.18 -27.06
C ASN A 74 -6.29 -26.30 -27.69
N LYS A 75 -5.99 -25.00 -27.85
CA LYS A 75 -6.94 -23.99 -28.37
C LYS A 75 -7.20 -24.11 -29.87
N GLU A 76 -6.33 -24.82 -30.61
CA GLU A 76 -6.55 -25.12 -32.04
C GLU A 76 -7.53 -26.28 -32.23
N GLU A 77 -7.54 -27.22 -31.28
CA GLU A 77 -8.36 -28.43 -31.32
C GLU A 77 -9.74 -28.23 -30.66
N TYR A 78 -9.80 -27.42 -29.59
CA TYR A 78 -11.01 -27.23 -28.79
C TYR A 78 -11.45 -25.76 -28.71
N ASP A 79 -12.57 -25.41 -29.35
CA ASP A 79 -13.22 -24.09 -29.18
C ASP A 79 -14.05 -24.04 -27.89
N LEU A 80 -13.37 -23.75 -26.78
CA LEU A 80 -13.98 -23.65 -25.45
C LEU A 80 -14.49 -22.24 -25.11
N LYS A 81 -14.29 -21.24 -26.00
CA LYS A 81 -14.50 -19.81 -25.69
C LYS A 81 -15.94 -19.53 -25.28
N ASN A 82 -16.91 -19.92 -26.11
CA ASN A 82 -18.33 -19.64 -25.85
C ASN A 82 -18.83 -20.38 -24.59
N PHE A 83 -18.36 -21.61 -24.38
CA PHE A 83 -18.72 -22.40 -23.21
C PHE A 83 -18.22 -21.74 -21.92
N ILE A 84 -16.95 -21.34 -21.87
CA ILE A 84 -16.39 -20.75 -20.65
C ILE A 84 -17.03 -19.38 -20.34
N ILE A 85 -17.27 -18.54 -21.37
CA ILE A 85 -17.96 -17.25 -21.17
C ILE A 85 -19.33 -17.46 -20.51
N LYS A 86 -20.08 -18.47 -20.96
CA LYS A 86 -21.36 -18.88 -20.39
C LYS A 86 -21.22 -19.39 -18.96
N ILE A 87 -20.28 -20.29 -18.68
CA ILE A 87 -20.05 -20.84 -17.34
C ILE A 87 -19.67 -19.76 -16.33
N LEU A 88 -18.76 -18.85 -16.68
CA LEU A 88 -18.33 -17.76 -15.80
C LEU A 88 -19.42 -16.71 -15.56
N SER A 89 -20.21 -16.39 -16.59
CA SER A 89 -21.37 -15.49 -16.46
C SER A 89 -22.44 -16.09 -15.56
N ARG A 90 -22.74 -17.39 -15.75
CA ARG A 90 -23.67 -18.16 -14.91
C ARG A 90 -23.34 -18.07 -13.44
N ILE A 91 -22.07 -18.20 -13.06
CA ILE A 91 -21.65 -18.15 -11.63
C ILE A 91 -21.52 -16.74 -11.06
N GLY A 92 -21.82 -15.69 -11.82
CA GLY A 92 -21.73 -14.30 -11.35
C GLY A 92 -20.32 -13.70 -11.45
N TYR A 93 -19.45 -14.26 -12.28
CA TYR A 93 -18.09 -13.75 -12.56
C TYR A 93 -17.90 -13.38 -14.04
N PRO A 94 -18.82 -12.59 -14.65
CA PRO A 94 -18.71 -12.24 -16.05
C PRO A 94 -17.43 -11.42 -16.32
N THR A 95 -16.90 -10.66 -15.36
CA THR A 95 -15.63 -9.94 -15.53
C THR A 95 -14.47 -10.87 -15.84
N SER A 96 -14.43 -12.09 -15.27
CA SER A 96 -13.38 -13.07 -15.58
C SER A 96 -13.48 -13.60 -17.01
N ALA A 97 -14.68 -13.61 -17.60
CA ALA A 97 -14.89 -14.00 -18.99
C ALA A 97 -14.34 -12.97 -20.00
N ILE A 98 -14.13 -11.71 -19.60
CA ILE A 98 -13.52 -10.66 -20.45
C ILE A 98 -12.12 -11.07 -20.94
N ILE A 99 -11.38 -11.86 -20.16
CA ILE A 99 -10.04 -12.37 -20.53
C ILE A 99 -10.11 -13.21 -21.81
N ILE A 100 -11.22 -13.92 -22.00
CA ILE A 100 -11.43 -14.89 -23.08
C ILE A 100 -11.96 -14.19 -24.33
N ASP A 101 -12.62 -13.04 -24.17
CA ASP A 101 -13.20 -12.28 -25.26
C ASP A 101 -12.35 -11.07 -25.67
N ASP A 102 -11.41 -11.33 -26.57
CA ASP A 102 -10.62 -10.33 -27.29
C ASP A 102 -11.45 -9.24 -28.00
N LYS A 103 -12.74 -9.49 -28.27
CA LYS A 103 -13.67 -8.57 -28.95
C LYS A 103 -14.67 -7.88 -28.00
N PHE A 104 -14.48 -7.96 -26.69
CA PHE A 104 -15.37 -7.33 -25.71
C PHE A 104 -15.49 -5.81 -25.91
N ASP A 105 -16.71 -5.30 -26.07
CA ASP A 105 -16.98 -3.86 -26.19
C ASP A 105 -16.93 -3.20 -24.80
N LYS A 106 -15.77 -2.61 -24.48
CA LYS A 106 -15.54 -1.91 -23.20
C LYS A 106 -16.46 -0.71 -22.95
N LYS A 107 -16.99 -0.06 -24.00
CA LYS A 107 -17.89 1.10 -23.84
C LYS A 107 -19.31 0.67 -23.55
N LYS A 108 -19.76 -0.42 -24.18
CA LYS A 108 -21.12 -0.96 -24.01
C LYS A 108 -21.22 -2.03 -22.94
N GLY A 109 -20.09 -2.57 -22.47
CA GLY A 109 -20.03 -3.64 -21.47
C GLY A 109 -20.50 -5.00 -22.02
N LYS A 110 -20.34 -5.27 -23.32
CA LYS A 110 -20.95 -6.43 -23.99
C LYS A 110 -19.90 -7.39 -24.57
N PHE A 111 -20.16 -8.69 -24.43
CA PHE A 111 -19.38 -9.74 -25.09
C PHE A 111 -19.70 -9.83 -26.58
N PHE A 112 -18.76 -10.38 -27.34
CA PHE A 112 -18.96 -10.83 -28.71
C PHE A 112 -20.16 -11.77 -28.79
N LYS A 113 -20.95 -11.61 -29.85
CA LYS A 113 -22.22 -12.32 -30.04
C LYS A 113 -21.97 -13.83 -30.24
N PRO A 114 -22.43 -14.71 -29.32
CA PRO A 114 -22.40 -16.16 -29.54
C PRO A 114 -23.19 -16.56 -30.78
N LYS A 115 -22.89 -17.72 -31.37
CA LYS A 115 -23.62 -18.25 -32.55
C LYS A 115 -25.07 -18.68 -32.21
N SER A 116 -25.32 -19.11 -30.98
CA SER A 116 -26.62 -19.62 -30.52
C SER A 116 -27.52 -18.50 -29.98
N ALA A 117 -28.78 -18.46 -30.43
CA ALA A 117 -29.80 -17.53 -29.95
C ALA A 117 -30.11 -17.71 -28.44
N PHE A 118 -30.14 -18.95 -27.95
CA PHE A 118 -30.35 -19.25 -26.54
C PHE A 118 -29.18 -18.80 -25.67
N ASP A 119 -27.94 -18.96 -26.16
CA ASP A 119 -26.76 -18.47 -25.43
C ASP A 119 -26.73 -16.95 -25.38
N ILE A 120 -27.13 -16.27 -26.47
CA ILE A 120 -27.29 -14.81 -26.47
C ILE A 120 -28.28 -14.38 -25.40
N LEU A 121 -29.47 -15.01 -25.35
CA LEU A 121 -30.52 -14.66 -24.40
C LEU A 121 -30.05 -14.90 -22.96
N THR A 122 -29.46 -16.06 -22.69
CA THR A 122 -28.96 -16.44 -21.36
C THR A 122 -27.87 -15.47 -20.89
N LEU A 123 -26.86 -15.22 -21.72
CA LEU A 123 -25.78 -14.27 -21.39
C LEU A 123 -26.31 -12.86 -21.19
N THR A 124 -27.29 -12.41 -21.99
CA THR A 124 -27.88 -11.08 -21.82
C THR A 124 -28.61 -10.95 -20.49
N LEU A 125 -29.38 -11.97 -20.09
CA LEU A 125 -30.07 -11.98 -18.80
C LEU A 125 -29.08 -11.97 -17.63
N GLU A 126 -28.04 -12.81 -17.69
CA GLU A 126 -26.99 -12.91 -16.66
C GLU A 126 -26.15 -11.63 -16.55
N GLN A 127 -25.87 -10.97 -17.68
CA GLN A 127 -25.20 -9.68 -17.67
C GLN A 127 -26.08 -8.59 -17.09
N SER A 128 -27.38 -8.57 -17.43
CA SER A 128 -28.29 -7.50 -17.02
C SER A 128 -28.41 -7.37 -15.49
N SER A 129 -28.28 -8.48 -14.75
CA SER A 129 -28.36 -8.46 -13.28
C SER A 129 -27.12 -7.87 -12.62
N ASN A 130 -25.97 -7.87 -13.31
CA ASN A 130 -24.69 -7.38 -12.82
C ASN A 130 -24.20 -6.12 -13.54
N GLU A 131 -25.00 -5.58 -14.47
CA GLU A 131 -24.70 -4.35 -15.18
C GLU A 131 -25.17 -3.14 -14.37
N ILE A 132 -24.33 -2.10 -14.31
CA ILE A 132 -24.69 -0.81 -13.74
C ILE A 132 -24.50 0.30 -14.78
N LEU A 133 -25.32 1.33 -14.67
CA LEU A 133 -25.28 2.49 -15.54
C LEU A 133 -24.88 3.73 -14.71
N ILE A 134 -23.83 4.42 -15.15
CA ILE A 134 -23.46 5.73 -14.61
C ILE A 134 -23.39 6.70 -15.78
N ARG A 135 -24.33 7.65 -15.80
CA ARG A 135 -24.59 8.52 -16.96
C ARG A 135 -24.85 7.67 -18.21
N ASN A 136 -23.96 7.74 -19.21
CA ASN A 136 -24.10 7.01 -20.48
C ASN A 136 -23.11 5.84 -20.61
N ASN A 137 -22.41 5.47 -19.53
CA ASN A 137 -21.43 4.39 -19.52
C ASN A 137 -21.96 3.19 -18.74
N LYS A 138 -21.91 2.00 -19.35
CA LYS A 138 -22.27 0.73 -18.74
C LYS A 138 -21.03 0.06 -18.18
N PHE A 139 -21.12 -0.41 -16.93
CA PHE A 139 -20.07 -1.18 -16.29
C PHE A 139 -20.62 -2.53 -15.87
N LEU A 140 -19.82 -3.57 -16.08
CA LEU A 140 -20.15 -4.93 -15.70
C LEU A 140 -19.41 -5.27 -14.42
N LEU A 141 -20.14 -5.71 -13.40
CA LEU A 141 -19.62 -6.07 -12.09
C LEU A 141 -19.63 -7.59 -11.89
N THR A 142 -18.88 -8.08 -10.91
CA THR A 142 -19.14 -9.41 -10.33
C THR A 142 -20.38 -9.36 -9.43
N GLU A 143 -20.98 -10.50 -9.14
CA GLU A 143 -22.09 -10.60 -8.18
C GLU A 143 -21.72 -10.01 -6.82
N PHE A 144 -20.49 -10.25 -6.33
CA PHE A 144 -19.99 -9.67 -5.09
C PHE A 144 -19.86 -8.14 -5.16
N GLN A 145 -19.31 -7.61 -6.25
CA GLN A 145 -19.25 -6.17 -6.46
C GLN A 145 -20.65 -5.56 -6.54
N LYS A 146 -21.61 -6.23 -7.17
CA LYS A 146 -23.00 -5.80 -7.23
C LYS A 146 -23.66 -5.77 -5.85
N LYS A 147 -23.39 -6.77 -4.99
CA LYS A 147 -23.81 -6.75 -3.57
C LYS A 147 -23.26 -5.54 -2.81
N ILE A 148 -21.97 -5.20 -2.97
CA ILE A 148 -21.38 -3.98 -2.38
C ILE A 148 -22.13 -2.74 -2.89
N TRP A 149 -22.33 -2.66 -4.21
CA TRP A 149 -23.01 -1.54 -4.85
C TRP A 149 -24.42 -1.29 -4.28
N ASP A 150 -25.20 -2.36 -4.11
CA ASP A 150 -26.58 -2.27 -3.61
C ASP A 150 -26.63 -1.96 -2.12
N ARG A 151 -25.75 -2.60 -1.32
CA ARG A 151 -25.66 -2.34 0.13
C ARG A 151 -25.23 -0.92 0.45
N MET A 152 -24.38 -0.33 -0.39
CA MET A 152 -24.03 1.09 -0.29
C MET A 152 -25.24 2.02 -0.41
N ASP A 153 -26.40 1.62 -0.96
CA ASP A 153 -27.59 2.47 -0.93
C ASP A 153 -28.43 2.34 0.35
N GLN A 154 -28.27 1.24 1.08
CA GLN A 154 -29.11 0.88 2.23
C GLN A 154 -28.43 1.19 3.58
N ASP A 155 -27.14 0.89 3.66
CA ASP A 155 -26.42 0.85 4.93
C ASP A 155 -25.60 2.12 5.18
N LYS A 156 -25.63 2.61 6.43
CA LYS A 156 -24.80 3.73 6.88
C LYS A 156 -23.33 3.33 7.03
N VAL A 157 -23.08 2.15 7.61
CA VAL A 157 -21.73 1.62 7.83
C VAL A 157 -21.60 0.25 7.18
N ILE A 158 -20.59 0.08 6.34
CA ILE A 158 -20.39 -1.13 5.55
C ILE A 158 -18.96 -1.63 5.77
N GLY A 159 -18.84 -2.90 6.13
CA GLY A 159 -17.55 -3.58 6.18
C GLY A 159 -17.39 -4.49 4.97
N ILE A 160 -16.27 -4.38 4.25
CA ILE A 160 -15.96 -5.20 3.08
C ILE A 160 -14.66 -5.98 3.32
N SER A 161 -14.78 -7.30 3.43
CA SER A 161 -13.67 -8.23 3.55
C SER A 161 -13.60 -9.10 2.30
N ALA A 162 -12.58 -8.92 1.45
CA ALA A 162 -12.40 -9.73 0.24
C ALA A 162 -10.94 -9.82 -0.19
N PRO A 163 -10.50 -10.83 -0.95
CA PRO A 163 -9.18 -10.87 -1.57
C PRO A 163 -8.85 -9.60 -2.37
N THR A 164 -7.57 -9.28 -2.49
CA THR A 164 -7.08 -8.13 -3.28
C THR A 164 -7.55 -8.18 -4.74
N SER A 165 -7.62 -9.38 -5.31
CA SER A 165 -8.10 -9.66 -6.67
C SER A 165 -9.60 -9.46 -6.89
N ALA A 166 -10.41 -9.28 -5.83
CA ALA A 166 -11.88 -9.17 -5.94
C ALA A 166 -12.36 -7.83 -6.55
N GLY A 167 -11.47 -6.84 -6.70
CA GLY A 167 -11.80 -5.55 -7.34
C GLY A 167 -12.63 -4.60 -6.48
N LYS A 168 -12.47 -4.64 -5.15
CA LYS A 168 -13.17 -3.75 -4.19
C LYS A 168 -13.03 -2.27 -4.55
N SER A 169 -11.81 -1.79 -4.80
CA SER A 169 -11.55 -0.37 -5.07
C SER A 169 -12.26 0.14 -6.33
N PHE A 170 -12.49 -0.73 -7.33
CA PHE A 170 -13.20 -0.35 -8.56
C PHE A 170 -14.68 -0.04 -8.30
N VAL A 171 -15.39 -0.90 -7.54
CA VAL A 171 -16.80 -0.64 -7.22
C VAL A 171 -16.96 0.55 -6.27
N LEU A 172 -16.05 0.72 -5.31
CA LEU A 172 -16.04 1.87 -4.41
C LEU A 172 -15.87 3.17 -5.18
N LEU A 173 -14.88 3.24 -6.08
CA LEU A 173 -14.65 4.38 -6.96
C LEU A 173 -15.92 4.79 -7.75
N LEU A 174 -16.59 3.82 -8.37
CA LEU A 174 -17.79 4.09 -9.15
C LEU A 174 -18.94 4.60 -8.27
N LYS A 175 -19.17 3.96 -7.12
CA LYS A 175 -20.31 4.25 -6.25
C LYS A 175 -20.15 5.59 -5.52
N THR A 176 -18.95 5.90 -5.03
CA THR A 176 -18.69 7.19 -4.37
C THR A 176 -18.84 8.35 -5.35
N ILE A 177 -18.36 8.21 -6.60
CA ILE A 177 -18.58 9.21 -7.66
C ILE A 177 -20.08 9.39 -7.92
N LEU A 178 -20.85 8.31 -8.04
CA LEU A 178 -22.30 8.40 -8.24
C LEU A 178 -22.98 9.16 -7.11
N LYS A 179 -22.68 8.83 -5.85
CA LYS A 179 -23.27 9.49 -4.67
C LYS A 179 -22.83 10.94 -4.52
N MET A 180 -21.57 11.25 -4.82
CA MET A 180 -21.06 12.63 -4.85
C MET A 180 -21.87 13.47 -5.84
N VAL A 181 -22.08 12.97 -7.05
CA VAL A 181 -22.85 13.68 -8.10
C VAL A 181 -24.33 13.81 -7.72
N LYS A 182 -24.93 12.77 -7.13
CA LYS A 182 -26.36 12.75 -6.80
C LYS A 182 -26.70 13.61 -5.56
N ASN A 183 -25.85 13.56 -4.53
CA ASN A 183 -26.16 14.12 -3.22
C ASN A 183 -25.34 15.37 -2.85
N SER A 184 -24.39 15.78 -3.70
CA SER A 184 -23.43 16.87 -3.42
C SER A 184 -22.63 16.67 -2.13
N TRP A 185 -22.26 15.42 -1.85
CA TRP A 185 -21.42 15.04 -0.72
C TRP A 185 -19.94 15.10 -1.08
N ASN A 186 -19.09 15.43 -0.11
CA ASN A 186 -17.64 15.27 -0.25
C ASN A 186 -17.24 13.81 -0.03
N ILE A 187 -16.09 13.43 -0.56
CA ILE A 187 -15.50 12.09 -0.36
C ILE A 187 -14.23 12.26 0.44
N VAL A 188 -14.09 11.52 1.54
CA VAL A 188 -12.84 11.38 2.29
C VAL A 188 -12.37 9.95 2.14
N TYR A 189 -11.31 9.74 1.37
CA TYR A 189 -10.71 8.44 1.09
C TYR A 189 -9.38 8.33 1.83
N ILE A 190 -9.32 7.51 2.87
CA ILE A 190 -8.13 7.27 3.69
C ILE A 190 -7.38 6.05 3.16
N VAL A 191 -6.09 6.21 2.92
CA VAL A 191 -5.16 5.15 2.49
C VAL A 191 -3.83 5.23 3.27
N PRO A 192 -3.17 4.09 3.54
CA PRO A 192 -2.02 4.05 4.45
C PRO A 192 -0.74 4.66 3.89
N THR A 193 -0.58 4.73 2.56
CA THR A 193 0.68 5.14 1.92
C THR A 193 0.48 6.23 0.88
N LEU A 194 1.50 7.08 0.68
CA LEU A 194 1.51 8.12 -0.37
C LEU A 194 1.38 7.52 -1.78
N SER A 195 1.87 6.29 -1.98
CA SER A 195 1.69 5.56 -3.23
C SER A 195 0.23 5.27 -3.53
N LEU A 196 -0.50 4.76 -2.54
CA LEU A 196 -1.94 4.54 -2.67
C LEU A 196 -2.69 5.86 -2.85
N VAL A 197 -2.28 6.94 -2.16
CA VAL A 197 -2.87 8.27 -2.39
C VAL A 197 -2.79 8.63 -3.87
N ASN A 198 -1.61 8.50 -4.46
CA ASN A 198 -1.41 8.82 -5.87
C ASN A 198 -2.23 7.91 -6.79
N GLN A 199 -2.25 6.60 -6.52
CA GLN A 199 -3.03 5.65 -7.31
C GLN A 199 -4.53 5.97 -7.27
N VAL A 200 -5.09 6.20 -6.08
CA VAL A 200 -6.51 6.54 -5.92
C VAL A 200 -6.82 7.86 -6.62
N ILE A 201 -5.98 8.90 -6.45
CA ILE A 201 -6.13 10.17 -7.18
C ILE A 201 -6.17 9.95 -8.69
N GLU A 202 -5.27 9.12 -9.21
CA GLU A 202 -5.20 8.80 -10.64
C GLU A 202 -6.46 8.06 -11.13
N ASP A 203 -6.92 7.07 -10.37
CA ASP A 203 -8.13 6.30 -10.68
C ASP A 203 -9.37 7.21 -10.69
N TYR A 204 -9.51 8.12 -9.72
CA TYR A 204 -10.56 9.15 -9.73
C TYR A 204 -10.44 10.08 -10.93
N ASN A 205 -9.26 10.60 -11.25
CA ASN A 205 -9.07 11.48 -12.41
C ASN A 205 -9.46 10.78 -13.72
N LYS A 206 -9.00 9.54 -13.94
CA LYS A 206 -9.34 8.74 -15.12
C LYS A 206 -10.84 8.50 -15.22
N MET A 207 -11.48 8.13 -14.11
CA MET A 207 -12.90 7.79 -14.10
C MET A 207 -13.80 9.02 -14.27
N LEU A 208 -13.53 10.12 -13.56
CA LEU A 208 -14.29 11.38 -13.69
C LEU A 208 -14.22 11.91 -15.12
N LYS A 209 -13.05 11.80 -15.77
CA LYS A 209 -12.86 12.15 -17.18
C LYS A 209 -13.68 11.25 -18.11
N LEU A 210 -13.64 9.93 -17.91
CA LEU A 210 -14.44 8.98 -18.69
C LEU A 210 -15.94 9.28 -18.60
N LEU A 211 -16.41 9.66 -17.41
CA LEU A 211 -17.80 10.00 -17.13
C LEU A 211 -18.18 11.45 -17.51
N LYS A 212 -17.21 12.25 -18.00
CA LYS A 212 -17.36 13.69 -18.31
C LYS A 212 -17.92 14.51 -17.15
N ILE A 213 -17.51 14.20 -15.92
CA ILE A 213 -17.94 14.94 -14.73
C ILE A 213 -17.09 16.20 -14.61
N GLU A 214 -17.75 17.34 -14.48
CA GLU A 214 -17.14 18.66 -14.32
C GLU A 214 -17.42 19.18 -12.90
N ASN A 215 -16.77 20.27 -12.48
CA ASN A 215 -16.96 20.92 -11.16
C ASN A 215 -16.64 20.03 -9.94
N TYR A 216 -15.44 19.46 -9.92
CA TYR A 216 -14.91 18.74 -8.77
C TYR A 216 -13.50 19.21 -8.41
N LYS A 217 -13.11 19.02 -7.15
CA LYS A 217 -11.73 19.21 -6.68
C LYS A 217 -11.20 17.90 -6.11
N ILE A 218 -9.99 17.50 -6.50
CA ILE A 218 -9.25 16.42 -5.84
C ILE A 218 -8.06 17.03 -5.12
N THR A 219 -7.91 16.74 -3.83
CA THR A 219 -6.80 17.24 -3.01
C THR A 219 -6.23 16.13 -2.14
N ASN A 220 -4.94 16.24 -1.83
CA ASN A 220 -4.25 15.33 -0.92
C ASN A 220 -4.01 15.96 0.46
N SER A 221 -4.63 17.09 0.76
CA SER A 221 -4.55 17.79 2.05
C SER A 221 -5.92 18.34 2.44
N TYR A 222 -6.20 18.39 3.73
CA TYR A 222 -7.38 19.08 4.23
C TYR A 222 -7.23 20.60 4.06
N GLU A 223 -8.31 21.26 3.67
CA GLU A 223 -8.39 22.71 3.48
C GLU A 223 -9.69 23.22 4.12
N GLU A 224 -9.58 24.19 5.02
CA GLU A 224 -10.71 24.72 5.81
C GLU A 224 -11.75 25.45 4.94
N ASN A 225 -11.30 26.16 3.90
CA ASN A 225 -12.14 26.96 3.01
C ASN A 225 -12.43 26.24 1.69
N SER A 226 -12.86 24.97 1.75
CA SER A 226 -13.33 24.30 0.54
C SER A 226 -14.61 24.96 0.02
N PHE A 227 -14.64 25.32 -1.27
CA PHE A 227 -15.75 26.06 -1.89
C PHE A 227 -17.09 25.37 -1.63
N GLU A 228 -18.07 26.11 -1.08
CA GLU A 228 -19.43 25.60 -0.84
C GLU A 228 -20.11 25.07 -2.11
N SER A 229 -19.71 25.54 -3.29
CA SER A 229 -20.31 25.13 -4.57
C SER A 229 -19.70 23.89 -5.23
N THR A 230 -18.49 23.47 -4.87
CA THR A 230 -17.81 22.33 -5.52
C THR A 230 -17.70 21.12 -4.61
N ASN A 231 -17.88 19.91 -5.16
CA ASN A 231 -17.64 18.68 -4.42
C ASN A 231 -16.13 18.39 -4.38
N THR A 232 -15.63 18.08 -3.19
CA THR A 232 -14.21 17.81 -2.97
C THR A 232 -13.99 16.34 -2.62
N ILE A 233 -13.00 15.74 -3.29
CA ILE A 233 -12.50 14.40 -3.07
C ILE A 233 -11.15 14.54 -2.37
N TYR A 234 -11.16 14.31 -1.05
CA TYR A 234 -9.97 14.27 -0.23
C TYR A 234 -9.40 12.86 -0.28
N VAL A 235 -8.22 12.70 -0.85
CA VAL A 235 -7.48 11.43 -0.81
C VAL A 235 -6.31 11.61 0.14
N LEU A 236 -6.46 11.13 1.37
CA LEU A 236 -5.59 11.49 2.48
C LEU A 236 -4.88 10.26 3.04
N THR A 237 -3.67 10.48 3.56
CA THR A 237 -3.11 9.54 4.54
C THR A 237 -3.74 9.80 5.91
N GLN A 238 -3.64 8.83 6.82
CA GLN A 238 -4.15 8.98 8.19
C GLN A 238 -3.65 10.25 8.89
N GLU A 239 -2.37 10.62 8.70
CA GLU A 239 -1.78 11.80 9.32
C GLU A 239 -2.44 13.09 8.81
N LYS A 240 -2.71 13.17 7.49
CA LYS A 240 -3.32 14.35 6.87
C LYS A 240 -4.81 14.45 7.16
N ALA A 241 -5.50 13.32 7.31
CA ALA A 241 -6.90 13.28 7.73
C ALA A 241 -7.05 13.79 9.18
N LEU A 242 -6.14 13.39 10.07
CA LEU A 242 -6.16 13.83 11.47
C LEU A 242 -6.02 15.35 11.65
N VAL A 243 -5.38 16.05 10.70
CA VAL A 243 -5.26 17.52 10.69
C VAL A 243 -6.63 18.20 10.70
N ALA A 244 -7.64 17.57 10.08
CA ALA A 244 -9.01 18.09 10.12
C ALA A 244 -9.49 18.22 11.58
N PHE A 245 -9.10 17.33 12.48
CA PHE A 245 -9.53 17.34 13.89
C PHE A 245 -8.51 18.01 14.84
N SER A 246 -7.64 18.87 14.33
CA SER A 246 -6.58 19.50 15.14
C SER A 246 -7.09 20.60 16.08
N ASN A 247 -8.19 21.28 15.74
CA ASN A 247 -8.77 22.38 16.51
C ASN A 247 -10.27 22.14 16.78
N GLU A 248 -10.82 22.75 17.84
CA GLU A 248 -12.24 22.59 18.25
C GLU A 248 -13.27 23.00 17.17
N LYS A 249 -12.87 23.79 16.17
CA LYS A 249 -13.76 24.35 15.12
C LYS A 249 -13.59 23.71 13.74
N LYS A 250 -12.68 22.75 13.57
CA LYS A 250 -12.39 22.15 12.26
C LYS A 250 -13.13 20.81 12.16
N GLU A 251 -14.32 20.84 11.58
CA GLU A 251 -15.04 19.66 11.10
C GLU A 251 -15.16 19.77 9.57
N PHE A 252 -15.55 18.70 8.89
CA PHE A 252 -15.87 18.81 7.47
C PHE A 252 -17.20 19.56 7.31
N ASN A 253 -17.19 20.74 6.67
CA ASN A 253 -18.38 21.60 6.58
C ASN A 253 -19.52 21.03 5.72
N LYS A 254 -19.25 19.98 4.93
CA LYS A 254 -20.24 19.29 4.08
C LYS A 254 -20.39 17.85 4.54
N LYS A 255 -21.56 17.29 4.26
CA LYS A 255 -21.85 15.85 4.35
C LYS A 255 -20.77 15.05 3.60
N ILE A 256 -20.21 14.02 4.24
CA ILE A 256 -19.10 13.23 3.70
C ILE A 256 -19.41 11.74 3.60
N ILE A 257 -18.81 11.10 2.59
CA ILE A 257 -18.61 9.66 2.52
C ILE A 257 -17.18 9.38 2.98
N LEU A 258 -17.03 8.65 4.08
CA LEU A 258 -15.74 8.17 4.55
C LEU A 258 -15.47 6.78 3.96
N VAL A 259 -14.37 6.65 3.23
CA VAL A 259 -13.84 5.36 2.77
C VAL A 259 -12.49 5.13 3.44
N VAL A 260 -12.37 4.02 4.15
CA VAL A 260 -11.12 3.56 4.79
C VAL A 260 -10.70 2.28 4.08
N ASP A 261 -9.68 2.39 3.24
CA ASP A 261 -9.13 1.25 2.51
C ASP A 261 -7.90 0.70 3.25
N GLU A 262 -7.64 -0.59 3.07
CA GLU A 262 -6.59 -1.33 3.78
C GLU A 262 -6.70 -1.21 5.33
N ILE A 263 -7.90 -1.39 5.88
CA ILE A 263 -8.20 -1.26 7.32
C ILE A 263 -7.35 -2.18 8.22
N GLN A 264 -6.81 -3.28 7.68
CA GLN A 264 -5.92 -4.19 8.39
C GLN A 264 -4.63 -3.54 8.91
N ASN A 265 -4.25 -2.35 8.42
CA ASN A 265 -3.11 -1.61 8.97
C ASN A 265 -3.30 -1.20 10.45
N ILE A 266 -4.49 -1.40 11.02
CA ILE A 266 -4.80 -1.24 12.45
C ILE A 266 -4.25 -2.41 13.31
N GLU A 267 -3.97 -3.58 12.73
CA GLU A 267 -3.51 -4.78 13.45
C GLU A 267 -2.30 -4.51 14.36
N ARG A 268 -1.39 -3.63 13.93
CA ARG A 268 -0.12 -3.35 14.62
C ARG A 268 -0.22 -2.26 15.70
N ILE A 269 -1.41 -1.87 16.14
CA ILE A 269 -1.57 -0.88 17.24
C ILE A 269 -0.88 -1.33 18.53
N LEU A 270 -0.87 -2.64 18.78
CA LEU A 270 -0.20 -3.24 19.93
C LEU A 270 1.33 -3.20 19.80
N ASN A 271 1.91 -2.87 18.64
CA ASN A 271 3.36 -2.70 18.49
C ASN A 271 3.80 -1.31 18.95
N ASP A 272 4.83 -1.25 19.79
CA ASP A 272 5.33 0.01 20.36
C ASP A 272 5.85 0.99 19.32
N THR A 273 6.53 0.45 18.31
CA THR A 273 7.23 1.20 17.27
C THR A 273 6.32 1.65 16.13
N ASP A 274 5.12 1.09 16.00
CA ASP A 274 4.22 1.37 14.88
C ASP A 274 3.29 2.55 15.18
N VAL A 275 3.83 3.75 15.01
CA VAL A 275 3.09 5.02 15.23
C VAL A 275 1.94 5.18 14.22
N ARG A 276 2.08 4.67 12.99
CA ARG A 276 1.09 4.88 11.92
C ARG A 276 -0.21 4.14 12.18
N SER A 277 -0.12 2.92 12.69
CA SER A 277 -1.30 2.11 13.04
C SER A 277 -2.14 2.81 14.11
N LYS A 278 -1.47 3.41 15.11
CA LYS A 278 -2.09 4.23 16.16
C LYS A 278 -2.74 5.49 15.60
N ILE A 279 -2.06 6.20 14.69
CA ILE A 279 -2.62 7.39 14.02
C ILE A 279 -3.89 7.04 13.23
N LEU A 280 -3.88 5.93 12.48
CA LEU A 280 -5.05 5.49 11.74
C LEU A 280 -6.22 5.23 12.69
N PHE A 281 -6.02 4.47 13.76
CA PHE A 281 -7.05 4.22 14.77
C PHE A 281 -7.62 5.50 15.37
N ASP A 282 -6.75 6.38 15.89
CA ASP A 282 -7.17 7.66 16.47
C ASP A 282 -7.99 8.50 15.48
N THR A 283 -7.59 8.49 14.20
CA THR A 283 -8.30 9.20 13.13
C THR A 283 -9.71 8.65 12.94
N LEU A 284 -9.90 7.34 12.95
CA LEU A 284 -11.22 6.73 12.81
C LEU A 284 -12.12 7.01 14.01
N ILE A 285 -11.55 7.03 15.22
CA ILE A 285 -12.26 7.43 16.43
C ILE A 285 -12.72 8.90 16.35
N GLU A 286 -11.96 9.81 15.73
CA GLU A 286 -12.47 11.17 15.49
C GLU A 286 -13.64 11.18 14.50
N PHE A 287 -13.55 10.45 13.39
CA PHE A 287 -14.63 10.34 12.42
C PHE A 287 -15.91 9.71 12.98
N ARG A 288 -15.80 8.82 13.98
CA ARG A 288 -16.97 8.28 14.72
C ARG A 288 -17.85 9.40 15.29
N HIS A 289 -17.24 10.49 15.73
CA HIS A 289 -17.92 11.61 16.38
C HIS A 289 -18.23 12.78 15.44
N ASP A 290 -17.81 12.72 14.17
CA ASP A 290 -18.12 13.76 13.17
C ASP A 290 -19.55 13.59 12.64
N LYS A 291 -20.41 14.57 12.97
CA LYS A 291 -21.83 14.60 12.58
C LYS A 291 -22.05 14.70 11.06
N ASN A 292 -21.03 15.07 10.29
CA ASN A 292 -21.12 15.22 8.84
C ASN A 292 -20.88 13.90 8.09
N VAL A 293 -20.45 12.85 8.79
CA VAL A 293 -20.26 11.52 8.20
C VAL A 293 -21.61 10.86 7.96
N GLU A 294 -22.03 10.83 6.69
CA GLU A 294 -23.29 10.21 6.26
C GLU A 294 -23.14 8.73 5.95
N GLN A 295 -21.97 8.33 5.47
CA GLN A 295 -21.69 6.95 5.13
C GLN A 295 -20.23 6.61 5.44
N ILE A 296 -20.02 5.43 6.00
CA ILE A 296 -18.72 4.86 6.32
C ILE A 296 -18.57 3.55 5.57
N VAL A 297 -17.45 3.41 4.87
CA VAL A 297 -17.04 2.15 4.25
C VAL A 297 -15.65 1.80 4.78
N ILE A 298 -15.54 0.65 5.42
CA ILE A 298 -14.25 0.05 5.78
C ILE A 298 -13.98 -1.14 4.87
N ALA A 299 -12.79 -1.21 4.30
CA ALA A 299 -12.40 -2.26 3.38
C ALA A 299 -11.02 -2.82 3.73
N GLY A 300 -10.88 -4.15 3.67
CA GLY A 300 -9.61 -4.84 3.85
C GLY A 300 -9.65 -6.25 3.25
N PRO A 301 -8.50 -6.92 3.12
CA PRO A 301 -8.44 -8.31 2.75
C PRO A 301 -8.59 -9.24 3.95
N ARG A 302 -9.43 -10.27 3.81
CA ARG A 302 -9.45 -11.46 4.67
C ARG A 302 -9.49 -11.16 6.18
N ILE A 303 -10.35 -10.23 6.58
CA ILE A 303 -10.63 -9.92 7.98
C ILE A 303 -11.76 -10.85 8.44
N GLU A 304 -11.55 -11.53 9.57
CA GLU A 304 -12.45 -12.57 10.10
C GLU A 304 -13.85 -12.01 10.34
N ASP A 305 -13.94 -10.96 11.17
CA ASP A 305 -15.18 -10.26 11.48
C ASP A 305 -15.01 -8.74 11.34
N ILE A 306 -15.10 -8.27 10.09
CA ILE A 306 -15.05 -6.85 9.78
C ILE A 306 -16.26 -6.09 10.37
N GLY A 307 -17.36 -6.81 10.64
CA GLY A 307 -18.55 -6.27 11.29
C GLY A 307 -18.26 -5.87 12.73
N LYS A 308 -17.68 -6.79 13.52
CA LYS A 308 -17.22 -6.55 14.90
C LYS A 308 -16.16 -5.46 14.95
N LEU A 309 -15.19 -5.45 14.04
CA LEU A 309 -14.17 -4.39 13.96
C LEU A 309 -14.84 -3.02 13.74
N GLY A 310 -15.73 -2.93 12.74
CA GLY A 310 -16.46 -1.71 12.44
C GLY A 310 -17.34 -1.25 13.60
N LYS A 311 -17.99 -2.18 14.30
CA LYS A 311 -18.78 -1.90 15.50
C LYS A 311 -17.92 -1.40 16.66
N GLY A 312 -16.75 -1.99 16.89
CA GLY A 312 -15.80 -1.53 17.91
C GLY A 312 -15.35 -0.09 17.66
N ILE A 313 -14.98 0.22 16.42
CA ILE A 313 -14.48 1.54 16.03
C ILE A 313 -15.61 2.58 16.02
N PHE A 314 -16.72 2.33 15.31
CA PHE A 314 -17.77 3.32 15.05
C PHE A 314 -18.96 3.24 15.99
N GLY A 315 -19.07 2.21 16.83
CA GLY A 315 -20.17 2.05 17.80
C GLY A 315 -21.54 1.74 17.19
N VAL A 316 -21.59 1.37 15.91
CA VAL A 316 -22.82 1.05 15.17
C VAL A 316 -22.70 -0.37 14.63
N GLU A 317 -23.81 -1.12 14.59
CA GLU A 317 -23.84 -2.42 13.92
C GLU A 317 -23.40 -2.27 12.45
N VAL A 318 -22.46 -3.11 12.03
CA VAL A 318 -21.89 -3.08 10.69
C VAL A 318 -22.23 -4.37 9.98
N ASN A 319 -22.89 -4.25 8.83
CA ASN A 319 -23.10 -5.39 7.95
C ASN A 319 -21.77 -5.72 7.26
N GLY A 320 -21.16 -6.83 7.67
CA GLY A 320 -19.97 -7.39 7.04
C GLY A 320 -20.32 -8.09 5.72
N LEU A 321 -19.72 -7.64 4.62
CA LEU A 321 -19.73 -8.33 3.34
C LEU A 321 -18.40 -9.08 3.19
N HIS A 322 -18.50 -10.40 3.11
CA HIS A 322 -17.34 -11.29 3.03
C HIS A 322 -17.37 -12.10 1.74
N THR A 323 -16.21 -12.26 1.12
CA THR A 323 -15.97 -13.31 0.12
C THR A 323 -14.54 -13.79 0.25
N LEU A 324 -14.34 -15.11 0.21
CA LEU A 324 -13.00 -15.71 0.13
C LEU A 324 -12.61 -16.01 -1.34
N ILE A 325 -13.60 -16.01 -2.23
CA ILE A 325 -13.46 -16.43 -3.61
C ILE A 325 -12.64 -15.39 -4.39
N SER A 326 -11.47 -15.81 -4.84
CA SER A 326 -10.66 -15.06 -5.79
C SER A 326 -11.12 -15.37 -7.23
N PRO A 327 -11.33 -14.35 -8.09
CA PRO A 327 -11.60 -14.56 -9.52
C PRO A 327 -10.40 -15.08 -10.32
N VAL A 328 -9.24 -15.16 -9.67
CA VAL A 328 -7.97 -15.67 -10.21
C VAL A 328 -7.55 -16.87 -9.36
N LEU A 329 -7.25 -18.00 -10.00
CA LEU A 329 -6.76 -19.20 -9.31
C LEU A 329 -5.34 -18.93 -8.78
N ASN A 330 -5.14 -19.07 -7.46
CA ASN A 330 -3.82 -18.97 -6.86
C ASN A 330 -3.29 -20.36 -6.49
N LEU A 331 -2.17 -20.74 -7.09
CA LEU A 331 -1.45 -21.98 -6.78
C LEU A 331 -0.15 -21.66 -6.06
N THR A 332 0.16 -22.45 -5.03
CA THR A 332 1.44 -22.31 -4.33
C THR A 332 2.27 -23.57 -4.52
N TYR A 333 3.57 -23.38 -4.69
CA TYR A 333 4.56 -24.41 -4.82
C TYR A 333 5.61 -24.24 -3.74
N SER A 334 6.10 -25.34 -3.18
CA SER A 334 7.19 -25.30 -2.21
C SER A 334 8.26 -26.35 -2.49
N ILE A 335 9.45 -26.11 -1.93
CA ILE A 335 10.51 -27.09 -1.82
C ILE A 335 10.67 -27.42 -0.35
N ARG A 336 10.50 -28.70 0.00
CA ARG A 336 10.71 -29.23 1.35
C ARG A 336 11.95 -30.13 1.36
N ASN A 337 12.81 -29.96 2.35
CA ASN A 337 13.87 -30.91 2.65
C ASN A 337 13.47 -31.76 3.87
N GLU A 338 13.53 -33.07 3.70
CA GLU A 338 13.35 -34.06 4.76
C GLU A 338 14.37 -35.17 4.59
N ASN A 339 15.19 -35.41 5.63
CA ASN A 339 16.23 -36.45 5.64
C ASN A 339 17.15 -36.41 4.39
N ASN A 340 17.61 -35.21 4.01
CA ASN A 340 18.45 -34.95 2.83
C ASN A 340 17.81 -35.29 1.48
N LYS A 341 16.49 -35.50 1.43
CA LYS A 341 15.72 -35.63 0.19
C LYS A 341 14.88 -34.38 0.00
N TYR A 342 14.89 -33.84 -1.21
CA TYR A 342 14.07 -32.70 -1.58
C TYR A 342 12.78 -33.15 -2.24
N TYR A 343 11.67 -32.54 -1.86
CA TYR A 343 10.34 -32.76 -2.40
C TYR A 343 9.79 -31.47 -2.98
N PHE A 344 9.19 -31.55 -4.16
CA PHE A 344 8.46 -30.45 -4.78
C PHE A 344 6.98 -30.65 -4.51
N ARG A 345 6.34 -29.66 -3.88
CA ARG A 345 4.95 -29.75 -3.40
C ARG A 345 4.10 -28.68 -4.08
N GLN A 346 2.85 -29.02 -4.39
CA GLN A 346 1.84 -28.11 -4.91
C GLN A 346 0.63 -28.09 -3.99
N TYR A 347 0.14 -26.87 -3.74
CA TYR A 347 -0.99 -26.57 -2.88
C TYR A 347 -2.06 -25.83 -3.67
N CYS A 348 -3.30 -26.24 -3.46
CA CYS A 348 -4.50 -25.65 -4.04
C CYS A 348 -5.56 -25.54 -2.93
N ALA A 349 -6.19 -24.38 -2.79
CA ALA A 349 -7.13 -24.09 -1.69
C ALA A 349 -8.31 -25.07 -1.60
N ILE A 350 -8.77 -25.60 -2.75
CA ILE A 350 -9.90 -26.53 -2.83
C ILE A 350 -9.48 -28.01 -2.82
N SER A 351 -8.19 -28.31 -2.63
CA SER A 351 -7.66 -29.68 -2.51
C SER A 351 -7.06 -29.90 -1.12
N PRO A 352 -7.62 -30.79 -0.29
CA PRO A 352 -7.05 -31.10 1.02
C PRO A 352 -5.71 -31.85 0.90
N GLU A 353 -5.52 -32.58 -0.19
CA GLU A 353 -4.28 -33.31 -0.46
C GLU A 353 -3.26 -32.41 -1.15
N THR A 354 -2.04 -32.39 -0.61
CA THR A 354 -0.88 -31.77 -1.25
C THR A 354 -0.32 -32.73 -2.30
N TYR A 355 -0.17 -32.27 -3.54
CA TYR A 355 0.52 -33.06 -4.55
C TYR A 355 2.03 -32.95 -4.33
N GLU A 356 2.69 -34.04 -3.95
CA GLU A 356 4.14 -34.05 -3.74
C GLU A 356 4.85 -35.19 -4.46
N ARG A 357 6.04 -34.90 -4.99
CA ARG A 357 6.97 -35.88 -5.54
C ARG A 357 8.39 -35.52 -5.15
N LYS A 358 9.24 -36.53 -5.06
CA LYS A 358 10.68 -36.35 -4.85
C LYS A 358 11.28 -35.66 -6.07
N ILE A 359 12.14 -34.66 -5.83
CA ILE A 359 12.91 -33.99 -6.88
C ILE A 359 13.99 -34.96 -7.37
N GLU A 360 14.06 -35.17 -8.69
CA GLU A 360 15.04 -36.06 -9.33
C GLU A 360 16.39 -35.37 -9.45
N ASN A 361 16.38 -34.12 -9.90
CA ASN A 361 17.58 -33.29 -10.07
C ASN A 361 17.81 -32.41 -8.83
N THR A 362 18.41 -32.95 -7.78
CA THR A 362 18.64 -32.20 -6.53
C THR A 362 19.87 -31.28 -6.60
N GLU A 363 20.79 -31.53 -7.53
CA GLU A 363 22.06 -30.81 -7.63
C GLU A 363 21.89 -29.32 -7.94
N ILE A 364 20.79 -28.95 -8.61
CA ILE A 364 20.49 -27.56 -8.94
C ILE A 364 20.09 -26.73 -7.71
N ILE A 365 19.62 -27.36 -6.63
CA ILE A 365 19.21 -26.65 -5.41
C ILE A 365 20.46 -26.27 -4.61
N LYS A 366 20.75 -24.96 -4.53
CA LYS A 366 21.89 -24.43 -3.76
C LYS A 366 21.42 -23.48 -2.67
N GLY A 367 22.02 -23.58 -1.48
CA GLY A 367 21.79 -22.63 -0.39
C GLY A 367 20.47 -22.80 0.38
N TYR A 368 19.77 -23.91 0.19
CA TYR A 368 18.60 -24.30 1.00
C TYR A 368 18.95 -24.39 2.49
N GLY A 369 18.06 -23.94 3.37
CA GLY A 369 18.23 -23.95 4.83
C GLY A 369 19.30 -22.98 5.36
N LYS A 370 20.03 -22.28 4.49
CA LYS A 370 21.04 -21.30 4.90
C LYS A 370 20.37 -19.97 5.20
N LYS A 371 20.84 -19.27 6.24
CA LYS A 371 20.36 -17.92 6.59
C LYS A 371 20.83 -16.84 5.61
N GLU A 372 22.04 -16.99 5.06
CA GLU A 372 22.67 -15.98 4.21
C GLU A 372 22.32 -16.15 2.71
N TYR A 373 22.24 -15.03 2.00
CA TYR A 373 22.11 -14.97 0.54
C TYR A 373 23.50 -15.01 -0.10
N THR A 374 24.05 -16.22 -0.22
CA THR A 374 25.35 -16.49 -0.87
C THR A 374 25.24 -16.40 -2.40
N ASN A 375 26.36 -16.16 -3.10
CA ASN A 375 26.37 -16.14 -4.57
C ASN A 375 25.84 -17.45 -5.18
N LYS A 376 26.15 -18.60 -4.57
CA LYS A 376 25.59 -19.91 -4.98
C LYS A 376 24.06 -19.95 -4.91
N TYR A 377 23.45 -19.33 -3.90
CA TYR A 377 22.00 -19.21 -3.80
C TYR A 377 21.43 -18.23 -4.84
N LEU A 378 22.10 -17.09 -5.04
CA LEU A 378 21.67 -16.10 -6.04
C LEU A 378 21.72 -16.67 -7.46
N GLU A 379 22.71 -17.50 -7.77
CA GLU A 379 22.81 -18.25 -9.01
C GLU A 379 21.67 -19.25 -9.17
N TYR A 380 21.38 -20.04 -8.12
CA TYR A 380 20.22 -20.93 -8.11
C TYR A 380 18.91 -20.16 -8.35
N LEU A 381 18.70 -19.04 -7.65
CA LEU A 381 17.52 -18.20 -7.81
C LEU A 381 17.39 -17.64 -9.23
N LYS A 382 18.49 -17.13 -9.81
CA LYS A 382 18.54 -16.66 -11.20
C LYS A 382 18.13 -17.77 -12.17
N ASN A 383 18.73 -18.96 -12.03
CA ASN A 383 18.43 -20.11 -12.88
C ASN A 383 16.98 -20.59 -12.74
N PHE A 384 16.44 -20.62 -11.53
CA PHE A 384 15.05 -20.98 -11.27
C PHE A 384 14.07 -20.03 -11.97
N ILE A 385 14.30 -18.72 -11.89
CA ILE A 385 13.45 -17.70 -12.51
C ILE A 385 13.55 -17.76 -14.04
N ASN A 386 14.75 -17.91 -14.59
CA ASN A 386 14.94 -18.06 -16.05
C ASN A 386 14.20 -19.29 -16.60
N ASN A 387 14.11 -20.36 -15.81
CA ASN A 387 13.44 -21.59 -16.18
C ASN A 387 11.90 -21.51 -16.11
N ILE A 388 11.36 -20.91 -15.05
CA ILE A 388 9.90 -20.89 -14.81
C ILE A 388 9.22 -19.66 -15.42
N GLY A 389 9.89 -18.50 -15.39
CA GLY A 389 9.25 -17.20 -15.58
C GLY A 389 9.85 -16.32 -16.68
N SER A 390 10.68 -16.85 -17.60
CA SER A 390 11.35 -16.04 -18.64
C SER A 390 10.40 -15.25 -19.56
N ASN A 391 9.17 -15.73 -19.73
CA ASN A 391 8.12 -15.08 -20.54
C ASN A 391 7.03 -14.42 -19.69
N GLU A 392 7.19 -14.40 -18.38
CA GLU A 392 6.21 -13.93 -17.42
C GLU A 392 6.80 -12.77 -16.60
N GLN A 393 5.94 -11.94 -16.01
CA GLN A 393 6.35 -10.97 -15.03
C GLN A 393 6.45 -11.65 -13.67
N ASN A 394 7.60 -11.46 -13.01
CA ASN A 394 7.99 -12.12 -11.79
C ASN A 394 8.25 -11.07 -10.70
N ILE A 395 7.58 -11.24 -9.56
CA ILE A 395 7.90 -10.52 -8.32
C ILE A 395 8.79 -11.42 -7.47
N ILE A 396 9.96 -10.92 -7.10
CA ILE A 396 10.96 -11.65 -6.31
C ILE A 396 11.06 -10.97 -4.96
N PHE A 397 10.63 -11.66 -3.91
CA PHE A 397 10.63 -11.11 -2.57
C PHE A 397 12.04 -11.07 -1.98
N ALA A 398 12.38 -9.92 -1.39
CA ALA A 398 13.62 -9.68 -0.68
C ALA A 398 13.34 -9.17 0.74
N PRO A 399 14.08 -9.63 1.76
CA PRO A 399 13.83 -9.25 3.15
C PRO A 399 14.11 -7.78 3.45
N THR A 400 15.04 -7.15 2.72
CA THR A 400 15.45 -5.76 2.94
C THR A 400 15.71 -5.04 1.62
N SER A 401 15.66 -3.70 1.62
CA SER A 401 15.99 -2.89 0.43
C SER A 401 17.40 -3.16 -0.09
N LYS A 402 18.38 -3.30 0.82
CA LYS A 402 19.76 -3.66 0.47
C LYS A 402 19.85 -5.02 -0.23
N MET A 403 19.11 -6.01 0.27
CA MET A 403 19.06 -7.32 -0.38
C MET A 403 18.34 -7.27 -1.73
N ALA A 404 17.29 -6.47 -1.87
CA ALA A 404 16.58 -6.29 -3.14
C ALA A 404 17.53 -5.76 -4.23
N ASN A 405 18.31 -4.71 -3.90
CA ASN A 405 19.34 -4.18 -4.78
C ASN A 405 20.41 -5.26 -5.09
N LYS A 406 20.93 -5.96 -4.09
CA LYS A 406 21.93 -7.02 -4.28
C LYS A 406 21.46 -8.13 -5.22
N ILE A 407 20.24 -8.63 -5.06
CA ILE A 407 19.66 -9.67 -5.93
C ILE A 407 19.55 -9.13 -7.36
N ALA A 408 18.99 -7.94 -7.55
CA ALA A 408 18.81 -7.34 -8.88
C ALA A 408 20.16 -7.12 -9.58
N CYS A 409 21.16 -6.58 -8.87
CA CYS A 409 22.51 -6.39 -9.40
C CYS A 409 23.20 -7.70 -9.78
N TYR A 410 22.96 -8.78 -9.01
CA TYR A 410 23.53 -10.09 -9.33
C TYR A 410 22.95 -10.67 -10.63
N PHE A 411 21.65 -10.49 -10.88
CA PHE A 411 21.01 -11.08 -12.04
C PHE A 411 21.53 -10.52 -13.36
N VAL A 412 21.97 -9.27 -13.38
CA VAL A 412 22.52 -8.60 -14.57
C VAL A 412 23.98 -8.99 -14.86
N GLN A 413 24.68 -9.66 -13.94
CA GLN A 413 26.06 -10.08 -14.19
C GLN A 413 26.11 -11.11 -15.33
N GLY A 414 26.88 -10.80 -16.38
CA GLY A 414 27.19 -11.71 -17.50
C GLY A 414 26.19 -11.75 -18.66
N GLU A 415 25.25 -10.81 -18.74
CA GLU A 415 24.28 -10.71 -19.85
C GLU A 415 24.32 -9.33 -20.52
N ASP A 416 24.75 -9.28 -21.79
CA ASP A 416 24.55 -8.13 -22.67
C ASP A 416 23.22 -8.34 -23.43
N ASN A 417 22.12 -7.95 -22.81
CA ASN A 417 20.82 -7.98 -23.47
C ASN A 417 20.67 -6.76 -24.38
N LEU A 418 20.02 -6.95 -25.54
CA LEU A 418 19.56 -5.83 -26.37
C LEU A 418 18.58 -5.00 -25.55
N ILE A 419 18.98 -3.76 -25.23
CA ILE A 419 18.17 -2.85 -24.41
C ILE A 419 17.13 -2.21 -25.32
N ASP A 420 15.86 -2.30 -24.91
CA ASP A 420 14.75 -1.58 -25.54
C ASP A 420 15.00 -0.05 -25.48
N ASP A 421 14.77 0.67 -26.59
CA ASP A 421 15.03 2.11 -26.69
C ASP A 421 14.35 2.93 -25.57
N GLU A 422 13.16 2.49 -25.12
CA GLU A 422 12.44 3.13 -24.02
C GLU A 422 13.17 2.93 -22.69
N LEU A 423 13.69 1.72 -22.41
CA LEU A 423 14.51 1.46 -21.23
C LEU A 423 15.82 2.25 -21.25
N GLN A 424 16.46 2.38 -22.42
CA GLN A 424 17.68 3.19 -22.56
C GLN A 424 17.38 4.68 -22.30
N SER A 425 16.23 5.17 -22.75
CA SER A 425 15.73 6.51 -22.43
C SER A 425 15.47 6.67 -20.94
N LEU A 426 14.91 5.66 -20.27
CA LEU A 426 14.67 5.67 -18.82
C LEU A 426 15.96 5.71 -18.02
N ILE A 427 16.96 4.91 -18.40
CA ILE A 427 18.30 4.92 -17.80
C ILE A 427 18.89 6.32 -17.92
N SER A 428 18.86 6.90 -19.13
CA SER A 428 19.35 8.26 -19.39
C SER A 428 18.64 9.32 -18.53
N TYR A 429 17.35 9.12 -18.25
CA TYR A 429 16.59 9.99 -17.35
C TYR A 429 17.06 9.87 -15.89
N TYR A 430 17.32 8.65 -15.39
CA TYR A 430 17.81 8.43 -14.02
C TYR A 430 19.25 8.90 -13.82
N GLU A 431 20.11 8.71 -14.81
CA GLU A 431 21.48 9.23 -14.77
C GLU A 431 21.50 10.76 -14.63
N LYS A 432 20.56 11.46 -15.29
CA LYS A 432 20.42 12.92 -15.25
C LYS A 432 19.75 13.45 -13.98
N THR A 433 18.75 12.74 -13.46
CA THR A 433 17.91 13.23 -12.35
C THR A 433 18.30 12.69 -10.97
N VAL A 434 19.07 11.60 -10.91
CA VAL A 434 19.53 10.98 -9.66
C VAL A 434 21.04 10.97 -9.62
N ASN A 435 21.68 10.04 -10.33
CA ASN A 435 23.13 9.92 -10.43
C ASN A 435 23.48 8.84 -11.48
N LYS A 436 24.64 8.97 -12.16
CA LYS A 436 25.13 7.94 -13.10
C LYS A 436 25.42 6.59 -12.45
N ASN A 437 25.90 6.59 -11.20
CA ASN A 437 26.21 5.40 -10.42
C ASN A 437 24.99 4.84 -9.67
N TYR A 438 23.79 5.36 -9.95
CA TYR A 438 22.58 4.84 -9.32
C TYR A 438 22.37 3.38 -9.74
N ALA A 439 22.21 2.46 -8.77
CA ALA A 439 22.13 1.03 -9.05
C ALA A 439 21.00 0.68 -10.02
N MET A 440 19.89 1.43 -9.99
CA MET A 440 18.77 1.26 -10.93
C MET A 440 19.23 1.35 -12.40
N CYS A 441 20.16 2.27 -12.72
CA CYS A 441 20.68 2.44 -14.08
C CYS A 441 21.41 1.18 -14.58
N LYS A 442 22.12 0.48 -13.68
CA LYS A 442 22.80 -0.78 -14.00
C LYS A 442 21.80 -1.93 -14.18
N VAL A 443 20.84 -2.07 -13.27
CA VAL A 443 19.91 -3.21 -13.29
C VAL A 443 18.93 -3.16 -14.47
N LEU A 444 18.52 -1.95 -14.87
CA LEU A 444 17.60 -1.76 -16.00
C LEU A 444 18.19 -2.23 -17.33
N LYS A 445 19.52 -2.23 -17.49
CA LYS A 445 20.19 -2.78 -18.69
C LYS A 445 19.90 -4.27 -18.88
N GLY A 446 19.66 -5.00 -17.79
CA GLY A 446 19.27 -6.42 -17.85
C GLY A 446 17.76 -6.65 -17.98
N GLY A 447 16.93 -5.61 -18.09
CA GLY A 447 15.46 -5.74 -18.06
C GLY A 447 14.90 -6.09 -16.68
N ILE A 448 15.64 -5.75 -15.62
CA ILE A 448 15.34 -6.07 -14.22
C ILE A 448 15.23 -4.76 -13.44
N ALA A 449 14.38 -4.74 -12.41
CA ALA A 449 14.33 -3.64 -11.46
C ALA A 449 14.25 -4.13 -10.03
N TYR A 450 14.60 -3.24 -9.10
CA TYR A 450 14.22 -3.39 -7.70
C TYR A 450 13.16 -2.35 -7.31
N HIS A 451 12.27 -2.71 -6.39
CA HIS A 451 11.20 -1.84 -5.93
C HIS A 451 11.06 -1.87 -4.41
N HIS A 452 11.11 -0.70 -3.78
CA HIS A 452 10.83 -0.56 -2.37
C HIS A 452 10.23 0.82 -2.07
N GLY A 453 9.54 0.95 -0.93
CA GLY A 453 8.85 2.20 -0.54
C GLY A 453 9.74 3.45 -0.39
N LYS A 454 11.07 3.31 -0.46
CA LYS A 454 12.06 4.39 -0.33
C LYS A 454 12.54 4.97 -1.69
N LEU A 455 11.98 4.52 -2.82
CA LEU A 455 12.34 5.10 -4.12
C LEU A 455 11.77 6.52 -4.26
N PRO A 456 12.51 7.49 -4.83
CA PRO A 456 11.99 8.82 -5.10
C PRO A 456 10.73 8.76 -5.97
N MET A 457 9.78 9.67 -5.76
CA MET A 457 8.48 9.61 -6.43
C MET A 457 8.60 9.63 -7.97
N HIS A 458 9.52 10.42 -8.55
CA HIS A 458 9.71 10.49 -10.00
C HIS A 458 10.23 9.17 -10.57
N VAL A 459 11.25 8.57 -9.93
CA VAL A 459 11.78 7.24 -10.27
C VAL A 459 10.68 6.19 -10.17
N ARG A 460 9.94 6.21 -9.07
CA ARG A 460 8.89 5.24 -8.81
C ARG A 460 7.80 5.26 -9.89
N ARG A 461 7.28 6.44 -10.27
CA ARG A 461 6.25 6.56 -11.32
C ARG A 461 6.72 6.09 -12.69
N THR A 462 7.92 6.49 -13.10
CA THR A 462 8.46 6.09 -14.41
C THR A 462 8.80 4.60 -14.43
N LEU A 463 9.28 4.05 -13.31
CA LEU A 463 9.55 2.62 -13.16
C LEU A 463 8.24 1.80 -13.19
N GLU A 464 7.22 2.24 -12.46
CA GLU A 464 5.89 1.63 -12.47
C GLU A 464 5.29 1.59 -13.87
N LYS A 465 5.43 2.67 -14.66
CA LYS A 465 5.02 2.71 -16.07
C LYS A 465 5.74 1.62 -16.88
N ALA A 466 7.07 1.56 -16.80
CA ALA A 466 7.87 0.56 -17.52
C ALA A 466 7.51 -0.89 -17.13
N ILE A 467 7.21 -1.13 -15.85
CA ILE A 467 6.72 -2.44 -15.37
C ILE A 467 5.32 -2.72 -15.92
N CYS A 468 4.39 -1.76 -15.89
CA CYS A 468 3.03 -1.93 -16.39
C CYS A 468 2.98 -2.20 -17.90
N ASP A 469 3.90 -1.58 -18.65
CA ASP A 469 4.07 -1.77 -20.09
C ASP A 469 4.85 -3.06 -20.44
N LYS A 470 5.14 -3.90 -19.44
CA LYS A 470 5.85 -5.18 -19.57
C LYS A 470 7.28 -5.07 -20.14
N LYS A 471 7.89 -3.88 -20.06
CA LYS A 471 9.30 -3.67 -20.43
C LYS A 471 10.25 -4.28 -19.39
N ILE A 472 9.77 -4.43 -18.16
CA ILE A 472 10.51 -5.04 -17.05
C ILE A 472 9.78 -6.32 -16.64
N LYS A 473 10.46 -7.46 -16.77
CA LYS A 473 9.90 -8.78 -16.45
C LYS A 473 10.18 -9.19 -15.02
N ASN A 474 11.37 -8.89 -14.50
CA ASN A 474 11.78 -9.29 -13.15
C ASN A 474 11.84 -8.09 -12.23
N VAL A 475 11.04 -8.10 -11.15
CA VAL A 475 10.98 -7.03 -10.16
C VAL A 475 11.31 -7.61 -8.79
N VAL A 476 12.42 -7.17 -8.19
CA VAL A 476 12.83 -7.57 -6.85
C VAL A 476 12.29 -6.58 -5.82
N CYS A 477 11.48 -7.00 -4.85
CA CYS A 477 10.83 -6.07 -3.92
C CYS A 477 10.78 -6.53 -2.46
N THR A 478 10.61 -5.56 -1.55
CA THR A 478 10.31 -5.83 -0.14
C THR A 478 8.81 -5.92 0.13
N THR A 479 8.40 -6.09 1.40
CA THR A 479 6.98 -6.08 1.84
C THR A 479 6.20 -4.82 1.45
N THR A 480 6.88 -3.73 1.07
CA THR A 480 6.22 -2.50 0.63
C THR A 480 5.33 -2.68 -0.61
N LEU A 481 5.55 -3.72 -1.42
CA LEU A 481 4.66 -4.05 -2.54
C LEU A 481 3.30 -4.61 -2.06
N MET A 482 3.25 -5.19 -0.86
CA MET A 482 2.01 -5.67 -0.25
C MET A 482 1.05 -4.53 0.11
N GLN A 483 1.59 -3.33 0.39
CA GLN A 483 0.86 -2.17 0.92
C GLN A 483 0.33 -1.20 -0.16
N GLY A 484 0.00 -1.72 -1.35
CA GLY A 484 -0.83 -0.97 -2.29
C GLY A 484 -0.13 -0.44 -3.52
N MET A 485 0.51 -1.35 -4.25
CA MET A 485 0.77 -1.14 -5.66
C MET A 485 0.04 -2.17 -6.49
N ASN A 486 -0.69 -1.71 -7.48
CA ASN A 486 -1.29 -2.58 -8.49
C ASN A 486 -0.23 -2.97 -9.54
N MET A 487 0.87 -3.59 -9.12
CA MET A 487 1.83 -4.27 -10.01
C MET A 487 1.41 -5.73 -10.14
N PRO A 488 0.70 -6.12 -11.21
CA PRO A 488 0.38 -7.52 -11.42
C PRO A 488 1.63 -8.28 -11.86
N ALA A 489 1.89 -9.42 -11.24
CA ALA A 489 2.85 -10.39 -11.73
C ALA A 489 2.18 -11.74 -11.82
N GLN A 490 2.57 -12.56 -12.79
CA GLN A 490 2.06 -13.93 -12.88
C GLN A 490 2.70 -14.81 -11.79
N ASN A 491 3.96 -14.51 -11.44
CA ASN A 491 4.70 -15.27 -10.44
C ASN A 491 5.14 -14.40 -9.26
N VAL A 492 5.05 -14.98 -8.07
CA VAL A 492 5.64 -14.46 -6.83
C VAL A 492 6.65 -15.48 -6.32
N ILE A 493 7.89 -15.07 -6.12
CA ILE A 493 9.00 -15.93 -5.68
C ILE A 493 9.44 -15.49 -4.29
N ILE A 494 9.45 -16.42 -3.35
CA ILE A 494 9.76 -16.19 -1.94
C ILE A 494 10.76 -17.25 -1.51
N ARG A 495 11.85 -16.82 -0.84
CA ARG A 495 12.79 -17.77 -0.25
C ARG A 495 12.19 -18.43 0.98
N ASN A 496 11.95 -17.61 2.01
CA ASN A 496 11.58 -17.99 3.36
C ASN A 496 10.83 -16.79 4.02
N PRO A 497 10.26 -16.93 5.23
CA PRO A 497 9.41 -15.91 5.83
C PRO A 497 10.20 -14.78 6.53
N HIS A 498 11.52 -14.92 6.66
CA HIS A 498 12.30 -13.99 7.48
C HIS A 498 12.42 -12.61 6.81
N LEU A 499 12.04 -11.55 7.51
CA LEU A 499 12.24 -10.15 7.07
C LEU A 499 13.64 -9.62 7.44
N TYR A 500 14.58 -10.53 7.67
CA TYR A 500 15.92 -10.21 8.13
C TYR A 500 16.97 -11.11 7.49
N ILE A 501 18.20 -10.60 7.44
CA ILE A 501 19.39 -11.38 7.01
C ILE A 501 20.04 -12.07 8.22
N ARG A 502 20.02 -11.42 9.40
CA ARG A 502 20.45 -11.98 10.68
C ARG A 502 19.43 -11.61 11.76
N LYS A 503 19.01 -12.58 12.57
CA LYS A 503 18.05 -12.38 13.66
C LYS A 503 18.65 -11.41 14.68
N LYS A 504 18.02 -10.25 14.85
CA LYS A 504 18.25 -9.35 15.99
C LYS A 504 17.08 -9.53 16.98
N LYS A 505 17.22 -9.09 18.24
CA LYS A 505 16.07 -9.04 19.17
C LYS A 505 14.93 -8.21 18.52
N ASN A 506 13.70 -8.73 18.57
CA ASN A 506 12.47 -8.06 18.10
C ASN A 506 12.39 -7.78 16.58
N VAL A 507 12.89 -8.67 15.73
CA VAL A 507 12.69 -8.53 14.26
C VAL A 507 11.60 -9.48 13.80
N ASN A 508 10.63 -8.92 13.08
CA ASN A 508 9.43 -9.62 12.64
C ASN A 508 9.72 -10.60 11.49
N GLU A 509 8.87 -11.60 11.37
CA GLU A 509 8.78 -12.54 10.26
C GLU A 509 7.46 -12.27 9.53
N LEU A 510 7.34 -12.73 8.28
CA LEU A 510 6.07 -12.66 7.56
C LEU A 510 5.02 -13.47 8.33
N SER A 511 3.91 -12.86 8.72
CA SER A 511 2.77 -13.61 9.27
C SER A 511 2.07 -14.44 8.19
N SER A 512 1.28 -15.43 8.57
CA SER A 512 0.45 -16.23 7.64
C SER A 512 -0.48 -15.33 6.81
N TYR A 513 -1.04 -14.30 7.45
CA TYR A 513 -1.84 -13.25 6.81
C TYR A 513 -1.05 -12.41 5.78
N GLU A 514 0.17 -11.99 6.13
CA GLU A 514 1.07 -11.29 5.22
C GLU A 514 1.45 -12.14 4.01
N MET A 515 1.73 -13.42 4.23
CA MET A 515 1.99 -14.38 3.17
C MET A 515 0.78 -14.55 2.24
N ALA A 516 -0.42 -14.67 2.80
CA ALA A 516 -1.69 -14.70 2.06
C ALA A 516 -1.88 -13.46 1.17
N ASN A 517 -1.60 -12.27 1.69
CA ASN A 517 -1.70 -11.02 0.94
C ASN A 517 -0.67 -10.95 -0.20
N LEU A 518 0.53 -11.46 0.01
CA LEU A 518 1.57 -11.54 -1.00
C LEU A 518 1.20 -12.54 -2.12
N ARG A 519 0.64 -13.71 -1.76
CA ARG A 519 0.08 -14.67 -2.73
C ARG A 519 -1.03 -14.05 -3.57
N GLY A 520 -1.91 -13.27 -2.95
CA GLY A 520 -3.01 -12.58 -3.64
C GLY A 520 -2.59 -11.51 -4.66
N ARG A 521 -1.28 -11.20 -4.76
CA ARG A 521 -0.72 -10.33 -5.82
C ARG A 521 -0.32 -11.13 -7.08
N ALA A 522 -0.28 -12.46 -7.00
CA ALA A 522 -0.05 -13.32 -8.16
C ALA A 522 -1.31 -13.37 -9.04
N GLY A 523 -1.13 -13.13 -10.34
CA GLY A 523 -2.18 -13.08 -11.35
C GLY A 523 -3.08 -11.84 -11.26
N ARG A 524 -3.60 -11.37 -12.40
CA ARG A 524 -4.45 -10.18 -12.48
C ARG A 524 -5.85 -10.46 -12.97
N LEU A 525 -6.83 -9.93 -12.25
CA LEU A 525 -8.20 -9.81 -12.71
C LEU A 525 -8.23 -9.10 -14.07
N LEU A 526 -8.93 -9.70 -15.05
CA LEU A 526 -9.00 -9.27 -16.45
C LEU A 526 -7.74 -9.51 -17.29
N LYS A 527 -6.70 -10.18 -16.79
CA LYS A 527 -5.51 -10.55 -17.60
C LYS A 527 -5.07 -12.00 -17.47
N ASP A 528 -5.06 -12.55 -16.25
CA ASP A 528 -4.51 -13.87 -15.96
C ASP A 528 -5.57 -14.75 -15.27
N PHE A 529 -5.61 -16.03 -15.64
CA PHE A 529 -6.45 -17.04 -14.98
C PHE A 529 -5.77 -17.68 -13.77
N ILE A 530 -4.43 -17.74 -13.79
CA ILE A 530 -3.61 -18.42 -12.79
C ILE A 530 -2.53 -17.46 -12.28
N GLY A 531 -2.45 -17.31 -10.97
CA GLY A 531 -1.31 -16.73 -10.25
C GLY A 531 -0.52 -17.83 -9.54
N ARG A 532 0.81 -17.80 -9.61
CA ARG A 532 1.67 -18.82 -9.02
C ARG A 532 2.59 -18.22 -7.97
N THR A 533 2.68 -18.87 -6.81
CA THR A 533 3.64 -18.51 -5.76
C THR A 533 4.63 -19.64 -5.55
N TYR A 534 5.92 -19.32 -5.44
CA TYR A 534 7.01 -20.28 -5.24
C TYR A 534 7.73 -20.01 -3.93
N VAL A 535 7.72 -20.99 -3.01
CA VAL A 535 8.43 -20.98 -1.73
C VAL A 535 9.65 -21.88 -1.83
N LEU A 536 10.85 -21.30 -1.89
CA LEU A 536 12.08 -22.04 -2.18
C LEU A 536 12.68 -22.76 -0.97
N ASP A 537 12.22 -22.45 0.24
CA ASP A 537 12.66 -23.05 1.50
C ASP A 537 11.48 -23.14 2.48
N GLU A 538 10.67 -24.19 2.34
CA GLU A 538 9.51 -24.45 3.21
C GLU A 538 9.95 -24.84 4.63
N SER A 539 11.09 -25.52 4.77
CA SER A 539 11.57 -26.00 6.06
C SER A 539 11.81 -24.86 7.05
N SER A 540 12.12 -23.66 6.56
CA SER A 540 12.29 -22.45 7.38
C SER A 540 11.01 -21.96 8.08
N PHE A 541 9.84 -22.48 7.70
CA PHE A 541 8.55 -22.13 8.33
C PHE A 541 8.20 -23.01 9.54
N LYS A 542 8.94 -24.09 9.81
CA LYS A 542 8.62 -25.07 10.88
C LYS A 542 8.73 -24.51 12.31
N ASP A 543 9.62 -23.54 12.52
CA ASP A 543 9.98 -23.06 13.87
C ASP A 543 9.27 -21.74 14.25
N ILE A 544 8.19 -21.37 13.55
CA ILE A 544 7.52 -20.07 13.70
C ILE A 544 6.20 -20.25 14.44
N GLU A 545 6.00 -19.55 15.55
CA GLU A 545 4.73 -19.51 16.28
C GLU A 545 3.61 -19.00 15.35
N GLY A 546 2.49 -19.73 15.29
CA GLY A 546 1.36 -19.42 14.38
C GLY A 546 1.50 -19.94 12.95
N TYR A 547 2.49 -20.80 12.68
CA TYR A 547 2.61 -21.56 11.43
C TYR A 547 2.54 -23.06 11.73
N ASN A 548 1.35 -23.67 11.69
CA ASN A 548 1.29 -25.09 11.38
C ASN A 548 1.66 -25.27 9.89
N GLN A 549 2.42 -26.31 9.52
CA GLN A 549 2.76 -26.56 8.09
C GLN A 549 1.51 -26.71 7.19
N ILE A 550 0.35 -26.97 7.80
CA ILE A 550 -0.98 -27.02 7.20
C ILE A 550 -1.57 -25.59 7.01
N GLU A 551 -1.30 -24.65 7.93
CA GLU A 551 -1.77 -23.25 7.93
C GLU A 551 -0.99 -22.30 7.02
N LEU A 552 0.16 -22.71 6.46
CA LEU A 552 0.85 -21.99 5.39
C LEU A 552 -0.12 -21.60 4.24
N PHE A 553 -1.23 -22.34 4.10
CA PHE A 553 -2.16 -22.30 2.97
C PHE A 553 -3.63 -22.17 3.36
N GLU A 554 -3.96 -22.10 4.65
CA GLU A 554 -5.29 -21.61 5.03
C GLU A 554 -5.38 -20.13 4.63
N ASP A 555 -6.56 -19.70 4.19
CA ASP A 555 -6.84 -18.29 4.00
C ASP A 555 -6.96 -17.64 5.38
N ALA A 556 -5.79 -17.44 6.01
CA ALA A 556 -5.66 -16.90 7.34
C ALA A 556 -6.40 -15.57 7.42
N THR A 557 -7.26 -15.48 8.42
CA THR A 557 -7.93 -14.24 8.76
C THR A 557 -7.19 -13.56 9.90
N ALA A 558 -7.27 -12.23 9.95
CA ALA A 558 -6.70 -11.47 11.05
C ALA A 558 -7.81 -11.05 12.01
N ASP A 559 -7.65 -11.34 13.31
CA ASP A 559 -8.39 -10.67 14.38
C ASP A 559 -7.68 -9.34 14.67
N ILE A 560 -8.41 -8.24 14.51
CA ILE A 560 -7.83 -6.90 14.61
C ILE A 560 -8.28 -6.30 15.94
N PRO A 561 -7.34 -5.83 16.79
CA PRO A 561 -7.70 -5.21 18.07
C PRO A 561 -8.60 -4.00 17.84
N SER A 562 -9.64 -3.89 18.67
CA SER A 562 -10.64 -2.83 18.59
C SER A 562 -10.29 -1.58 19.42
N GLY A 563 -9.15 -1.57 20.10
CA GLY A 563 -8.70 -0.43 20.91
C GLY A 563 -7.41 -0.68 21.68
N TYR A 564 -7.15 0.19 22.66
CA TYR A 564 -5.96 0.18 23.51
C TYR A 564 -6.08 -0.71 24.76
N GLY A 565 -7.24 -1.36 24.97
CA GLY A 565 -7.59 -1.97 26.24
C GLY A 565 -6.66 -3.08 26.73
N GLU A 566 -6.20 -3.97 25.85
CA GLU A 566 -5.28 -5.06 26.23
C GLU A 566 -3.97 -4.49 26.77
N LYS A 567 -3.39 -3.54 26.04
CA LYS A 567 -2.12 -2.91 26.40
C LYS A 567 -2.23 -1.95 27.59
N TYR A 568 -3.39 -1.32 27.73
CA TYR A 568 -3.70 -0.54 28.94
C TYR A 568 -3.74 -1.44 30.17
N LYS A 569 -4.36 -2.62 30.09
CA LYS A 569 -4.41 -3.60 31.19
C LYS A 569 -3.01 -4.15 31.52
N GLU A 570 -2.18 -4.41 30.51
CA GLU A 570 -0.81 -4.92 30.69
C GLU A 570 0.07 -3.95 31.52
N TYR A 571 -0.07 -2.63 31.30
CA TYR A 571 0.74 -1.59 31.96
C TYR A 571 -0.07 -0.69 32.90
N MET A 572 -1.19 -1.17 33.43
CA MET A 572 -2.15 -0.34 34.15
C MET A 572 -1.54 0.35 35.38
N GLU A 573 -0.74 -0.38 36.17
CA GLU A 573 -0.08 0.14 37.37
C GLU A 573 0.93 1.24 37.02
N ASP A 574 1.83 0.96 36.08
CA ASP A 574 2.84 1.92 35.59
C ASP A 574 2.19 3.19 35.02
N ILE A 575 1.13 3.02 34.21
CA ILE A 575 0.40 4.16 33.62
C ILE A 575 -0.24 5.00 34.73
N THR A 576 -0.84 4.37 35.74
CA THR A 576 -1.53 5.04 36.84
C THR A 576 -0.56 5.90 37.67
N GLU A 577 0.61 5.36 37.99
CA GLU A 577 1.65 6.11 38.71
C GLU A 577 2.09 7.37 37.94
N VAL A 578 2.25 7.26 36.62
CA VAL A 578 2.69 8.37 35.79
C VAL A 578 1.58 9.41 35.56
N ILE A 579 0.32 9.01 35.37
CA ILE A 579 -0.77 9.98 35.14
C ILE A 579 -1.15 10.75 36.40
N GLU A 580 -0.96 10.17 37.58
CA GLU A 580 -1.20 10.83 38.87
C GLU A 580 -0.05 11.76 39.25
N SER A 581 1.18 11.43 38.83
CA SER A 581 2.34 12.32 38.94
C SER A 581 2.36 13.37 37.81
N ALA A 582 3.05 14.49 38.05
CA ALA A 582 3.31 15.52 37.03
C ALA A 582 4.56 15.19 36.19
N ASN A 583 5.01 13.93 36.21
CA ASN A 583 6.22 13.49 35.55
C ASN A 583 6.04 13.44 34.03
N THR A 584 7.07 13.79 33.28
CA THR A 584 7.08 13.68 31.82
C THR A 584 7.30 12.23 31.40
N VAL A 585 6.76 11.85 30.24
CA VAL A 585 7.11 10.57 29.62
C VAL A 585 8.60 10.57 29.27
N ASP A 586 9.34 9.56 29.73
CA ASP A 586 10.79 9.45 29.53
C ASP A 586 11.21 8.18 28.77
N ALA A 587 12.52 7.97 28.62
CA ALA A 587 13.10 6.86 27.87
C ALA A 587 12.85 5.48 28.47
N SER A 588 12.48 5.36 29.75
CA SER A 588 12.13 4.10 30.40
C SER A 588 10.75 3.60 29.98
N MET A 589 9.87 4.51 29.54
CA MET A 589 8.45 4.25 29.26
C MET A 589 8.18 3.89 27.78
N GLN A 590 9.14 3.31 27.07
CA GLN A 590 9.01 3.06 25.63
C GLN A 590 7.78 2.22 25.25
N LYS A 591 7.34 1.33 26.14
CA LYS A 591 6.23 0.39 25.86
C LYS A 591 4.83 0.97 26.07
N TYR A 592 4.68 1.95 26.94
CA TYR A 592 3.36 2.46 27.36
C TYR A 592 3.24 3.99 27.38
N GLY A 593 4.35 4.74 27.24
CA GLY A 593 4.35 6.21 27.34
C GLY A 593 3.45 6.92 26.31
N TYR A 594 3.15 6.26 25.18
CA TYR A 594 2.19 6.78 24.22
C TYR A 594 0.74 6.77 24.76
N LEU A 595 0.38 5.80 25.61
CA LEU A 595 -0.93 5.75 26.29
C LEU A 595 -1.04 6.86 27.33
N VAL A 596 0.02 7.11 28.10
CA VAL A 596 0.09 8.26 29.03
C VAL A 596 -0.16 9.57 28.29
N SER A 597 0.54 9.77 27.17
CA SER A 597 0.36 10.94 26.31
C SER A 597 -1.06 11.04 25.78
N TYR A 598 -1.64 9.92 25.30
CA TYR A 598 -3.02 9.85 24.80
C TYR A 598 -4.06 10.19 25.87
N ILE A 599 -3.91 9.66 27.09
CA ILE A 599 -4.80 9.92 28.23
C ILE A 599 -4.78 11.41 28.58
N ARG A 600 -3.59 11.99 28.78
CA ARG A 600 -3.43 13.41 29.11
C ARG A 600 -4.00 14.32 28.03
N GLN A 601 -3.73 14.02 26.76
CA GLN A 601 -4.29 14.74 25.61
C GLN A 601 -5.82 14.62 25.53
N SER A 602 -6.37 13.44 25.80
CA SER A 602 -7.82 13.20 25.80
C SER A 602 -8.53 14.01 26.89
N VAL A 603 -7.96 14.05 28.10
CA VAL A 603 -8.48 14.88 29.20
C VAL A 603 -8.40 16.37 28.85
N LEU A 604 -7.28 16.82 28.29
CA LEU A 604 -7.09 18.22 27.91
C LEU A 604 -8.11 18.68 26.86
N ARG A 605 -8.38 17.84 25.86
CA ARG A 605 -9.19 18.16 24.68
C ARG A 605 -10.69 18.02 24.93
N TYR A 606 -11.11 16.97 25.61
CA TYR A 606 -12.54 16.68 25.79
C TYR A 606 -13.08 17.13 27.14
N GLY A 607 -12.19 17.51 28.06
CA GLY A 607 -12.54 17.84 29.44
C GLY A 607 -13.06 16.64 30.22
N LYS A 608 -13.25 16.82 31.53
CA LYS A 608 -13.55 15.73 32.49
C LYS A 608 -14.72 14.83 32.06
N LYS A 609 -15.83 15.41 31.61
CA LYS A 609 -17.07 14.67 31.31
C LYS A 609 -16.97 13.83 30.04
N ASN A 610 -16.45 14.40 28.94
CA ASN A 610 -16.42 13.70 27.65
C ASN A 610 -15.17 12.82 27.50
N ALA A 611 -14.05 13.17 28.15
CA ALA A 611 -12.83 12.37 28.11
C ALA A 611 -13.06 10.95 28.65
N ARG A 612 -13.77 10.80 29.78
CA ARG A 612 -14.07 9.47 30.35
C ARG A 612 -14.80 8.59 29.34
N LYS A 613 -15.88 9.13 28.74
CA LYS A 613 -16.67 8.41 27.73
C LYS A 613 -15.80 7.97 26.55
N ARG A 614 -15.03 8.90 25.97
CA ARG A 614 -14.15 8.60 24.82
C ARG A 614 -13.03 7.62 25.16
N MET A 615 -12.50 7.64 26.39
CA MET A 615 -11.48 6.68 26.82
C MET A 615 -12.05 5.28 26.99
N THR A 616 -13.26 5.14 27.56
CA THR A 616 -13.95 3.84 27.65
C THR A 616 -14.23 3.25 26.27
N GLU A 617 -14.58 4.08 25.28
CA GLU A 617 -14.80 3.65 23.89
C GLU A 617 -13.57 3.01 23.23
N VAL A 618 -12.36 3.33 23.70
CA VAL A 618 -11.09 2.74 23.22
C VAL A 618 -10.50 1.71 24.18
N GLY A 619 -11.26 1.29 25.20
CA GLY A 619 -10.84 0.29 26.18
C GLY A 619 -9.96 0.80 27.33
N ILE A 620 -9.86 2.12 27.53
CA ILE A 620 -9.14 2.72 28.66
C ILE A 620 -10.13 3.06 29.77
N GLU A 621 -9.98 2.41 30.91
CA GLU A 621 -10.86 2.59 32.07
C GLU A 621 -10.15 3.37 33.18
N LEU A 622 -10.63 4.60 33.43
CA LEU A 622 -10.14 5.47 34.50
C LEU A 622 -11.26 5.85 35.47
N THR A 623 -10.89 6.00 36.74
CA THR A 623 -11.80 6.48 37.80
C THR A 623 -12.08 7.97 37.64
N LYS A 624 -13.14 8.47 38.28
CA LYS A 624 -13.43 9.91 38.30
C LYS A 624 -12.30 10.70 38.98
N GLU A 625 -11.77 10.18 40.07
CA GLU A 625 -10.68 10.79 40.84
C GLU A 625 -9.41 10.94 40.01
N GLN A 626 -9.02 9.89 39.27
CA GLN A 626 -7.87 9.94 38.36
C GLN A 626 -8.00 11.03 37.31
N ILE A 627 -9.18 11.15 36.66
CA ILE A 627 -9.44 12.19 35.66
C ILE A 627 -9.38 13.59 36.27
N GLU A 628 -9.84 13.75 37.51
CA GLU A 628 -9.76 15.03 38.23
C GLU A 628 -8.32 15.42 38.58
N THR A 629 -7.51 14.45 39.00
CA THR A 629 -6.07 14.65 39.26
C THR A 629 -5.34 15.07 37.99
N ILE A 630 -5.58 14.38 36.87
CA ILE A 630 -4.98 14.70 35.58
C ILE A 630 -5.38 16.12 35.14
N ASP A 631 -6.68 16.46 35.17
CA ASP A 631 -7.17 17.80 34.80
C ASP A 631 -6.56 18.89 35.71
N LYS A 632 -6.44 18.64 37.02
CA LYS A 632 -5.81 19.57 37.97
C LYS A 632 -4.35 19.81 37.65
N ASN A 633 -3.60 18.76 37.26
CA ASN A 633 -2.21 18.90 36.88
C ASN A 633 -2.05 19.60 35.52
N LEU A 634 -2.88 19.27 34.53
CA LEU A 634 -2.85 19.90 33.21
C LEU A 634 -3.24 21.39 33.23
N LYS A 635 -4.06 21.83 34.19
CA LYS A 635 -4.39 23.25 34.38
C LYS A 635 -3.19 24.10 34.83
N LYS A 636 -2.11 23.49 35.34
CA LYS A 636 -0.89 24.20 35.77
C LYS A 636 0.06 24.52 34.61
N LEU A 637 -0.21 23.99 33.41
CA LEU A 637 0.62 24.21 32.24
C LEU A 637 0.53 25.67 31.77
N LYS A 638 1.67 26.24 31.35
CA LYS A 638 1.75 27.59 30.77
C LYS A 638 1.57 27.57 29.26
N VAL A 639 1.94 26.48 28.59
CA VAL A 639 1.68 26.30 27.16
C VAL A 639 0.16 26.30 26.88
N SER A 640 -0.26 26.90 25.78
CA SER A 640 -1.68 26.99 25.44
C SER A 640 -2.26 25.61 25.09
N LYS A 641 -3.56 25.44 25.36
CA LYS A 641 -4.28 24.20 25.02
C LYS A 641 -4.30 23.94 23.52
N ASP A 642 -4.44 24.98 22.70
CA ASP A 642 -4.46 24.87 21.24
C ASP A 642 -3.16 24.27 20.69
N ILE A 643 -2.01 24.67 21.26
CA ILE A 643 -0.71 24.09 20.89
C ILE A 643 -0.66 22.60 21.23
N CYS A 644 -1.15 22.21 22.41
CA CYS A 644 -1.25 20.81 22.79
C CYS A 644 -2.15 20.02 21.84
N PHE A 645 -3.27 20.60 21.41
CA PHE A 645 -4.20 19.97 20.47
C PHE A 645 -3.56 19.75 19.10
N GLN A 646 -2.77 20.72 18.61
CA GLN A 646 -2.03 20.60 17.35
C GLN A 646 -0.89 19.56 17.42
N ASN A 647 -0.42 19.22 18.61
CA ASN A 647 0.70 18.31 18.85
C ASN A 647 0.28 17.07 19.66
N ARG A 648 -0.79 16.40 19.23
CA ARG A 648 -1.44 15.26 19.90
C ARG A 648 -0.51 14.10 20.32
N TYR A 649 0.57 13.87 19.58
CA TYR A 649 1.53 12.79 19.87
C TYR A 649 2.69 13.20 20.76
N TRP A 650 2.65 14.43 21.30
CA TRP A 650 3.56 14.93 22.32
C TRP A 650 2.83 14.98 23.66
N ASP A 651 3.53 14.59 24.71
CA ASP A 651 3.03 14.73 26.07
C ASP A 651 2.90 16.23 26.43
N PRO A 652 1.77 16.67 27.01
CA PRO A 652 1.56 18.08 27.35
C PRO A 652 2.62 18.69 28.27
N PHE A 653 3.24 17.91 29.17
CA PHE A 653 4.29 18.41 30.05
C PHE A 653 5.63 18.59 29.30
N VAL A 654 5.90 17.77 28.29
CA VAL A 654 7.05 17.98 27.39
C VAL A 654 6.85 19.27 26.57
N LEU A 655 5.64 19.53 26.09
CA LEU A 655 5.31 20.78 25.38
C LEU A 655 5.47 22.01 26.29
N ASP A 656 5.01 21.91 27.53
CA ASP A 656 5.17 22.96 28.53
C ASP A 656 6.65 23.20 28.91
N TYR A 657 7.45 22.14 28.98
CA TYR A 657 8.90 22.25 29.15
C TYR A 657 9.54 23.01 27.97
N ILE A 658 9.18 22.68 26.73
CA ILE A 658 9.67 23.40 25.54
C ILE A 658 9.28 24.88 25.62
N TYR A 659 8.01 25.17 25.93
CA TYR A 659 7.50 26.54 26.08
C TYR A 659 8.28 27.36 27.12
N LYS A 660 8.62 26.75 28.27
CA LYS A 660 9.31 27.43 29.37
C LYS A 660 10.81 27.63 29.13
N ASN A 661 11.47 26.68 28.45
CA ASN A 661 12.94 26.59 28.44
C ASN A 661 13.59 26.93 27.10
N PHE A 662 12.83 26.97 25.99
CA PHE A 662 13.41 27.33 24.70
C PHE A 662 13.48 28.85 24.52
N GLN A 663 14.68 29.40 24.31
CA GLN A 663 14.93 30.83 24.05
C GLN A 663 15.62 31.11 22.71
N GLY A 664 15.78 30.08 21.85
CA GLY A 664 16.51 30.19 20.59
C GLY A 664 15.75 30.89 19.47
N LYS A 665 16.47 31.32 18.41
CA LYS A 665 15.87 31.90 17.20
C LYS A 665 15.54 30.81 16.18
N MET A 666 14.38 30.90 15.55
CA MET A 666 13.96 29.94 14.51
C MET A 666 14.21 30.46 13.09
N PRO A 667 14.51 29.57 12.12
CA PRO A 667 14.61 29.96 10.72
C PRO A 667 13.23 30.34 10.15
N ASP A 668 13.17 31.44 9.37
CA ASP A 668 11.96 31.79 8.61
C ASP A 668 11.87 30.99 7.31
N MET A 669 13.02 30.91 6.61
CA MET A 669 13.15 30.42 5.25
C MET A 669 14.49 29.70 5.13
N PRO A 670 14.55 28.59 4.36
CA PRO A 670 15.75 27.80 4.22
C PRO A 670 16.89 28.56 3.54
N THR A 671 16.56 29.48 2.62
CA THR A 671 17.52 30.29 1.86
C THR A 671 18.10 31.48 2.62
N LYS A 672 17.53 31.85 3.79
CA LYS A 672 18.03 33.01 4.56
C LYS A 672 19.35 32.70 5.26
N ARG A 673 20.24 33.70 5.29
CA ARG A 673 21.52 33.60 6.03
C ARG A 673 21.27 33.25 7.50
N GLY A 674 21.99 32.25 8.00
CA GLY A 674 21.88 31.76 9.38
C GLY A 674 20.78 30.70 9.61
N ALA A 675 19.97 30.33 8.61
CA ALA A 675 18.97 29.27 8.76
C ALA A 675 19.59 27.94 9.21
N LYS A 676 20.74 27.58 8.63
CA LYS A 676 21.53 26.41 9.00
C LYS A 676 21.94 26.41 10.48
N THR A 677 22.47 27.52 10.98
CA THR A 677 22.89 27.65 12.39
C THR A 677 21.71 27.53 13.34
N ARG A 678 20.59 28.19 13.02
CA ARG A 678 19.36 28.10 13.82
C ARG A 678 18.77 26.70 13.87
N LEU A 679 18.79 25.98 12.74
CA LEU A 679 18.42 24.57 12.69
C LEU A 679 19.32 23.71 13.58
N ASP A 680 20.63 23.97 13.58
CA ASP A 680 21.61 23.30 14.45
C ASP A 680 21.29 23.49 15.94
N GLU A 681 20.97 24.72 16.34
CA GLU A 681 20.59 25.10 17.69
C GLU A 681 19.30 24.41 18.15
N LEU A 682 18.27 24.37 17.30
CA LEU A 682 17.02 23.65 17.56
C LEU A 682 17.27 22.16 17.82
N MET A 683 18.07 21.52 16.96
CA MET A 683 18.39 20.09 17.13
C MET A 683 19.21 19.83 18.40
N LYS A 684 20.15 20.72 18.75
CA LYS A 684 20.91 20.63 20.01
C LYS A 684 19.99 20.73 21.23
N PHE A 685 19.10 21.72 21.25
CA PHE A 685 18.15 21.89 22.35
C PHE A 685 17.33 20.62 22.59
N LEU A 686 16.82 19.99 21.52
CA LEU A 686 16.01 18.77 21.68
C LEU A 686 16.85 17.57 22.14
N ARG A 687 18.11 17.48 21.72
CA ARG A 687 19.00 16.34 22.01
C ARG A 687 19.61 16.38 23.42
N ASP A 688 19.98 17.57 23.88
CA ASP A 688 20.84 17.76 25.06
C ASP A 688 20.07 17.83 26.39
N ASN A 689 18.73 17.75 26.35
CA ASN A 689 17.85 17.81 27.52
C ASN A 689 17.14 16.47 27.78
N ASN A 690 17.15 15.98 29.02
CA ASN A 690 16.54 14.69 29.38
C ASN A 690 15.04 14.60 29.05
N THR A 691 14.31 15.71 29.11
CA THR A 691 12.87 15.75 28.82
C THR A 691 12.55 15.59 27.33
N THR A 692 13.38 16.14 26.43
CA THR A 692 13.11 16.13 24.97
C THR A 692 13.95 15.09 24.22
N LYS A 693 15.04 14.61 24.82
CA LYS A 693 15.95 13.62 24.23
C LYS A 693 15.24 12.33 23.78
N PRO A 694 14.29 11.75 24.55
CA PRO A 694 13.56 10.55 24.09
C PRO A 694 12.83 10.80 22.75
N MET A 695 12.28 12.00 22.55
CA MET A 695 11.66 12.38 21.29
C MET A 695 12.71 12.59 20.19
N TYR A 696 13.83 13.24 20.49
CA TYR A 696 14.94 13.36 19.53
C TYR A 696 15.44 12.00 19.04
N ASP A 697 15.73 11.08 19.97
CA ASP A 697 16.27 9.75 19.66
C ASP A 697 15.25 8.87 18.93
N LYS A 698 13.94 9.09 19.16
CA LYS A 698 12.84 8.44 18.43
C LYS A 698 12.77 8.84 16.95
N TYR A 699 12.99 10.12 16.63
CA TYR A 699 12.84 10.63 15.26
C TYR A 699 14.14 10.64 14.45
N ILE A 700 15.31 10.74 15.10
CA ILE A 700 16.62 10.85 14.43
C ILE A 700 17.37 9.52 14.50
N PRO A 701 17.78 8.92 13.36
CA PRO A 701 18.53 7.67 13.37
C PRO A 701 19.86 7.80 14.11
N ALA A 702 20.27 6.76 14.84
CA ALA A 702 21.45 6.74 15.70
C ALA A 702 22.73 7.32 15.05
N LEU A 703 22.98 6.98 13.78
CA LEU A 703 24.13 7.48 13.01
C LEU A 703 24.18 9.01 12.89
N TYR A 704 23.03 9.68 12.96
CA TYR A 704 22.88 11.11 12.74
C TYR A 704 22.55 11.89 14.02
N GLN A 705 22.55 11.24 15.19
CA GLN A 705 22.18 11.89 16.45
C GLN A 705 23.26 12.85 16.98
N SER A 706 24.55 12.61 16.70
CA SER A 706 25.66 13.37 17.27
C SER A 706 26.80 13.62 16.26
N GLY A 707 27.81 14.41 16.67
CA GLY A 707 29.06 14.62 15.94
C GLY A 707 28.92 15.08 14.48
N SER A 708 29.72 14.45 13.61
CA SER A 708 29.73 14.69 12.15
C SER A 708 28.43 14.22 11.47
N GLY A 709 27.80 13.16 11.98
CA GLY A 709 26.50 12.67 11.50
C GLY A 709 25.42 13.74 11.59
N ARG A 710 25.27 14.36 12.76
CA ARG A 710 24.31 15.48 12.95
C ARG A 710 24.59 16.66 12.02
N SER A 711 25.87 17.02 11.86
CA SER A 711 26.28 18.09 10.93
C SER A 711 25.89 17.78 9.49
N THR A 712 26.00 16.50 9.09
CA THR A 712 25.62 15.99 7.77
C THR A 712 24.10 16.06 7.57
N LEU A 713 23.32 15.55 8.54
CA LEU A 713 21.86 15.61 8.51
C LEU A 713 21.34 17.04 8.36
N ARG A 714 21.88 17.98 9.15
CA ARG A 714 21.53 19.40 9.06
C ARG A 714 21.82 19.98 7.67
N ASN A 715 22.95 19.62 7.05
CA ASN A 715 23.27 20.09 5.70
C ASN A 715 22.20 19.58 4.70
N TYR A 716 21.90 18.28 4.72
CA TYR A 716 20.85 17.70 3.88
C TYR A 716 19.48 18.37 4.11
N CYS A 717 19.12 18.70 5.35
CA CYS A 717 17.88 19.43 5.64
C CYS A 717 17.81 20.79 4.92
N ILE A 718 18.91 21.53 4.88
CA ILE A 718 18.97 22.84 4.22
C ILE A 718 18.98 22.66 2.70
N ASP A 719 19.83 21.78 2.17
CA ASP A 719 19.96 21.56 0.72
C ASP A 719 18.63 21.08 0.12
N TRP A 720 17.96 20.14 0.80
CA TRP A 720 16.64 19.64 0.41
C TRP A 720 15.57 20.75 0.42
N ALA A 721 15.49 21.52 1.51
CA ALA A 721 14.51 22.60 1.64
C ALA A 721 14.76 23.77 0.67
N CYS A 722 16.00 23.95 0.20
CA CYS A 722 16.41 24.97 -0.78
C CYS A 722 16.11 24.62 -2.24
N GLU A 723 15.37 23.54 -2.53
CA GLU A 723 15.10 23.04 -3.89
C GLU A 723 16.31 22.48 -4.65
N ASN A 724 17.39 22.08 -3.96
CA ASN A 724 18.49 21.45 -4.68
C ASN A 724 17.99 20.09 -5.25
N PRO A 725 18.11 19.85 -6.57
CA PRO A 725 17.75 18.58 -7.19
C PRO A 725 18.54 17.41 -6.59
N LEU A 726 17.98 16.20 -6.67
CA LEU A 726 18.69 14.99 -6.22
C LEU A 726 20.04 14.82 -6.93
N SER A 727 20.10 15.13 -8.22
CA SER A 727 21.33 15.09 -9.02
C SER A 727 22.42 16.03 -8.54
N GLU A 728 22.09 17.08 -7.78
CA GLU A 728 23.07 18.01 -7.19
C GLU A 728 23.44 17.62 -5.76
N ILE A 729 22.49 17.09 -4.98
CA ILE A 729 22.74 16.59 -3.61
C ILE A 729 23.62 15.34 -3.64
N LEU A 730 23.46 14.50 -4.66
CA LEU A 730 24.16 13.22 -4.83
C LEU A 730 25.46 13.39 -5.63
N VAL A 731 26.27 14.41 -5.33
CA VAL A 731 27.56 14.69 -5.98
C VAL A 731 28.73 14.55 -4.99
N GLY A 732 29.89 14.13 -5.50
CA GLY A 732 31.15 14.01 -4.75
C GLY A 732 31.66 12.57 -4.62
N ASP A 733 32.88 12.43 -4.11
CA ASP A 733 33.62 11.15 -4.04
C ASP A 733 32.88 10.06 -3.25
N ARG A 734 32.03 10.45 -2.29
CA ARG A 734 31.20 9.53 -1.49
C ARG A 734 30.26 8.67 -2.34
N TYR A 735 29.86 9.13 -3.52
CA TYR A 735 28.95 8.42 -4.43
C TYR A 735 29.66 7.76 -5.61
N GLN A 736 30.99 7.72 -5.56
CA GLN A 736 31.86 7.04 -6.54
C GLN A 736 32.36 5.70 -5.97
N GLY A 737 32.98 4.88 -6.83
CA GLY A 737 33.58 3.60 -6.43
C GLY A 737 32.55 2.46 -6.22
N GLU A 738 33.02 1.33 -5.67
CA GLU A 738 32.23 0.09 -5.52
C GLU A 738 30.99 0.28 -4.63
N ASP A 739 31.10 1.10 -3.57
CA ASP A 739 30.01 1.35 -2.62
C ASP A 739 29.14 2.56 -2.96
N GLY A 740 29.48 3.29 -4.03
CA GLY A 740 28.83 4.56 -4.39
C GLY A 740 27.31 4.42 -4.57
N SER A 741 26.86 3.32 -5.17
CA SER A 741 25.43 3.05 -5.39
C SER A 741 24.67 2.80 -4.07
N GLU A 742 25.29 2.11 -3.11
CA GLU A 742 24.67 1.89 -1.79
C GLU A 742 24.56 3.21 -1.03
N LYS A 743 25.59 4.07 -1.11
CA LYS A 743 25.55 5.40 -0.48
C LYS A 743 24.49 6.32 -1.08
N ILE A 744 24.21 6.19 -2.39
CA ILE A 744 23.10 6.90 -3.03
C ILE A 744 21.76 6.47 -2.41
N ASP A 745 21.48 5.16 -2.37
CA ASP A 745 20.24 4.63 -1.78
C ASP A 745 20.08 5.04 -0.31
N GLU A 746 21.15 4.97 0.50
CA GLU A 746 21.15 5.40 1.90
C GLU A 746 20.83 6.90 2.06
N THR A 747 21.33 7.73 1.15
CA THR A 747 21.12 9.18 1.20
C THR A 747 19.71 9.55 0.77
N ILE A 748 19.19 8.92 -0.28
CA ILE A 748 17.78 9.08 -0.70
C ILE A 748 16.84 8.68 0.44
N GLU A 749 17.11 7.55 1.10
CA GLU A 749 16.32 7.11 2.26
C GLU A 749 16.33 8.13 3.40
N LEU A 750 17.50 8.71 3.69
CA LEU A 750 17.64 9.75 4.70
C LEU A 750 16.83 11.00 4.34
N LEU A 751 16.88 11.43 3.07
CA LEU A 751 16.14 12.59 2.57
C LEU A 751 14.63 12.38 2.67
N GLU A 752 14.13 11.26 2.14
CA GLU A 752 12.70 10.97 2.09
C GLU A 752 12.12 10.71 3.50
N ASN A 753 12.74 9.87 4.33
CA ASN A 753 12.15 9.49 5.62
C ASN A 753 12.53 10.41 6.78
N THR A 754 13.79 10.87 6.82
CA THR A 754 14.27 11.64 7.97
C THR A 754 14.13 13.13 7.73
N VAL A 755 14.67 13.62 6.62
CA VAL A 755 14.68 15.06 6.33
C VAL A 755 13.28 15.57 5.99
N SER A 756 12.55 14.90 5.10
CA SER A 756 11.24 15.39 4.66
C SER A 756 10.11 15.10 5.67
N PHE A 757 10.30 14.18 6.60
CA PHE A 757 9.23 13.71 7.49
C PHE A 757 9.59 13.76 8.99
N ASN A 758 10.56 12.97 9.45
CA ASN A 758 10.85 12.88 10.89
C ASN A 758 11.36 14.19 11.50
N VAL A 759 12.25 14.92 10.81
CA VAL A 759 12.79 16.20 11.30
C VAL A 759 11.67 17.26 11.39
N PRO A 760 10.81 17.44 10.37
CA PRO A 760 9.65 18.32 10.50
C PRO A 760 8.73 17.95 11.66
N LEU A 761 8.42 16.67 11.86
CA LEU A 761 7.58 16.21 12.98
C LEU A 761 8.21 16.50 14.34
N LEU A 762 9.53 16.32 14.46
CA LEU A 762 10.28 16.59 15.68
C LEU A 762 10.29 18.09 16.01
N LEU A 763 10.43 18.95 15.00
CA LEU A 763 10.53 20.40 15.18
C LEU A 763 9.18 21.09 15.28
N LYS A 764 8.11 20.47 14.78
CA LYS A 764 6.76 21.03 14.71
C LYS A 764 6.30 21.70 16.02
N PRO A 765 6.44 21.10 17.22
CA PRO A 765 5.99 21.76 18.45
C PRO A 765 6.66 23.10 18.71
N ILE A 766 7.97 23.22 18.45
CA ILE A 766 8.70 24.47 18.66
C ILE A 766 8.16 25.55 17.70
N PHE A 767 7.90 25.19 16.45
CA PHE A 767 7.35 26.11 15.47
C PHE A 767 5.91 26.51 15.81
N ASP A 768 5.04 25.58 16.19
CA ASP A 768 3.68 25.92 16.59
C ASP A 768 3.64 26.84 17.82
N ILE A 769 4.56 26.64 18.78
CA ILE A 769 4.64 27.47 19.99
C ILE A 769 5.09 28.90 19.68
N PHE A 770 6.19 29.05 18.95
CA PHE A 770 6.91 30.33 18.88
C PHE A 770 6.83 30.99 17.50
N LYS A 771 6.40 30.28 16.45
CA LYS A 771 6.39 30.78 15.06
C LYS A 771 5.44 30.01 14.12
N PRO A 772 4.12 30.00 14.40
CA PRO A 772 3.16 29.17 13.68
C PRO A 772 3.06 29.50 12.18
N ASP A 773 3.32 30.74 11.79
CA ASP A 773 3.22 31.19 10.37
C ASP A 773 4.47 30.84 9.53
N SER A 774 5.48 30.19 10.12
CA SER A 774 6.69 29.85 9.39
C SER A 774 6.46 28.74 8.37
N ILE A 775 6.74 29.02 7.11
CA ILE A 775 6.71 28.02 6.05
C ILE A 775 7.97 27.14 6.02
N PHE A 776 8.94 27.34 6.92
CA PHE A 776 10.21 26.60 6.93
C PHE A 776 10.01 25.08 6.97
N LEU A 777 9.14 24.59 7.86
CA LEU A 777 8.84 23.16 7.97
C LEU A 777 8.11 22.64 6.72
N THR A 778 7.18 23.42 6.17
CA THR A 778 6.51 23.08 4.90
C THR A 778 7.50 23.01 3.74
N CYS A 779 8.49 23.90 3.69
CA CYS A 779 9.56 23.86 2.69
C CYS A 779 10.40 22.59 2.84
N MET A 780 10.69 22.17 4.07
CA MET A 780 11.43 20.93 4.33
C MET A 780 10.61 19.68 3.96
N GLN A 781 9.32 19.66 4.30
CA GLN A 781 8.41 18.57 3.94
C GLN A 781 8.23 18.41 2.43
N ALA A 782 8.05 19.53 1.72
CA ALA A 782 7.95 19.51 0.25
C ALA A 782 9.32 19.37 -0.43
N GLY A 783 10.42 19.63 0.28
CA GLY A 783 11.73 19.86 -0.32
C GLY A 783 11.75 21.05 -1.27
N ALA A 784 10.92 22.06 -1.02
CA ALA A 784 10.74 23.19 -1.92
C ALA A 784 10.38 24.51 -1.24
N TYR A 785 11.12 25.59 -1.55
CA TYR A 785 10.90 26.92 -1.00
C TYR A 785 10.17 27.89 -1.94
N LYS A 786 10.12 27.63 -3.25
CA LYS A 786 9.36 28.44 -4.20
C LYS A 786 7.89 28.07 -4.15
N ILE A 787 7.04 29.07 -4.24
CA ILE A 787 5.58 28.91 -4.16
C ILE A 787 5.09 27.97 -5.27
N CYS A 788 5.51 28.18 -6.52
CA CYS A 788 5.05 27.38 -7.65
C CYS A 788 5.40 25.89 -7.52
N THR A 789 6.65 25.57 -7.12
CA THR A 789 7.11 24.20 -6.89
C THR A 789 6.28 23.51 -5.83
N ARG A 790 6.04 24.17 -4.68
CA ARG A 790 5.19 23.60 -3.61
C ARG A 790 3.77 23.35 -4.07
N GLU A 791 3.16 24.29 -4.81
CA GLU A 791 1.80 24.12 -5.33
C GLU A 791 1.70 22.95 -6.32
N MET A 792 2.71 22.75 -7.18
CA MET A 792 2.80 21.57 -8.05
C MET A 792 2.87 20.26 -7.24
N ILE A 793 3.68 20.22 -6.19
CA ILE A 793 3.79 19.05 -5.32
C ILE A 793 2.46 18.76 -4.59
N LYS A 794 1.76 19.79 -4.11
CA LYS A 794 0.43 19.64 -3.47
C LYS A 794 -0.59 18.97 -4.38
N ILE A 795 -0.60 19.31 -5.67
CA ILE A 795 -1.51 18.66 -6.65
C ILE A 795 -1.00 17.33 -7.20
N GLY A 796 0.10 16.79 -6.64
CA GLY A 796 0.61 15.45 -6.93
C GLY A 796 1.70 15.39 -8.00
N VAL A 797 2.36 16.50 -8.36
CA VAL A 797 3.56 16.45 -9.22
C VAL A 797 4.77 15.98 -8.39
N PRO A 798 5.59 15.02 -8.87
CA PRO A 798 6.81 14.63 -8.17
C PRO A 798 7.78 15.81 -8.01
N ARG A 799 8.49 15.88 -6.88
CA ARG A 799 9.40 17.01 -6.54
C ARG A 799 10.36 17.36 -7.67
N GLU A 800 11.14 16.39 -8.16
CA GLU A 800 12.12 16.64 -9.24
C GLU A 800 11.46 17.16 -10.52
N THR A 801 10.27 16.65 -10.85
CA THR A 801 9.48 17.13 -11.98
C THR A 801 8.95 18.55 -11.73
N ALA A 802 8.53 18.86 -10.50
CA ALA A 802 8.08 20.20 -10.13
C ALA A 802 9.23 21.23 -10.22
N ILE A 803 10.45 20.87 -9.77
CA ILE A 803 11.64 21.73 -9.89
C ILE A 803 11.94 21.98 -11.38
N TYR A 804 11.99 20.92 -12.19
CA TYR A 804 12.20 21.03 -13.64
C TYR A 804 11.17 21.92 -14.33
N LEU A 805 9.88 21.72 -14.05
CA LEU A 805 8.81 22.53 -14.64
C LEU A 805 8.91 23.98 -14.19
N ASN A 806 9.24 24.21 -12.91
CA ASN A 806 9.40 25.56 -12.39
C ASN A 806 10.47 26.34 -13.16
N GLU A 807 11.60 25.69 -13.46
CA GLU A 807 12.71 26.30 -14.20
C GLU A 807 12.43 26.46 -15.69
N LYS A 808 11.75 25.50 -16.32
CA LYS A 808 11.57 25.49 -17.79
C LYS A 808 10.29 26.15 -18.29
N ILE A 809 9.24 26.19 -17.46
CA ILE A 809 7.89 26.64 -17.87
C ILE A 809 7.39 27.80 -17.01
N PHE A 810 7.67 27.78 -15.70
CA PHE A 810 7.09 28.76 -14.78
C PHE A 810 8.08 29.84 -14.31
N ALA A 811 9.29 29.91 -14.88
CA ALA A 811 10.32 30.86 -14.46
C ALA A 811 9.82 32.33 -14.48
N ASP A 812 9.01 32.68 -15.47
CA ASP A 812 8.47 34.03 -15.65
C ASP A 812 7.11 34.25 -14.97
N ILE A 813 6.54 33.21 -14.35
CA ILE A 813 5.20 33.27 -13.75
C ILE A 813 5.31 33.59 -12.25
N ASN A 814 4.99 34.83 -11.88
CA ASN A 814 4.93 35.21 -10.47
C ASN A 814 3.66 34.66 -9.79
N MET A 815 3.74 33.43 -9.29
CA MET A 815 2.66 32.76 -8.58
C MET A 815 2.23 33.48 -7.29
N GLY A 816 3.10 34.29 -6.69
CA GLY A 816 2.77 35.08 -5.50
C GLY A 816 1.72 36.18 -5.76
N LYS A 817 1.59 36.64 -7.02
CA LYS A 817 0.54 37.61 -7.41
C LYS A 817 -0.80 36.96 -7.77
N ILE A 818 -0.84 35.64 -7.90
CA ILE A 818 -2.05 34.90 -8.21
C ILE A 818 -2.72 34.51 -6.90
N ASN A 819 -4.03 34.77 -6.81
CA ASN A 819 -4.84 34.33 -5.67
C ASN A 819 -4.64 32.83 -5.45
N ASP A 820 -4.41 32.42 -4.20
CA ASP A 820 -4.10 31.04 -3.80
C ASP A 820 -5.08 30.04 -4.43
N GLU A 821 -6.36 30.40 -4.47
CA GLU A 821 -7.46 29.64 -5.07
C GLU A 821 -7.27 29.32 -6.56
N LYS A 822 -6.66 30.23 -7.33
CA LYS A 822 -6.47 30.10 -8.79
C LYS A 822 -5.12 29.53 -9.17
N ARG A 823 -4.21 29.33 -8.21
CA ARG A 823 -2.84 28.83 -8.48
C ARG A 823 -2.87 27.43 -9.09
N SER A 824 -3.63 26.51 -8.49
CA SER A 824 -3.73 25.13 -8.97
C SER A 824 -4.30 25.05 -10.39
N ASP A 825 -5.32 25.82 -10.69
CA ASP A 825 -5.93 25.86 -12.03
C ASP A 825 -5.00 26.48 -13.07
N LYS A 826 -4.28 27.55 -12.70
CA LYS A 826 -3.26 28.13 -13.58
C LYS A 826 -2.16 27.13 -13.88
N ILE A 827 -1.65 26.42 -12.86
CA ILE A 827 -0.64 25.36 -13.05
C ILE A 827 -1.17 24.29 -14.01
N ARG A 828 -2.36 23.73 -13.75
CA ARG A 828 -2.95 22.67 -14.58
C ARG A 828 -3.13 23.13 -16.03
N ARG A 829 -3.63 24.35 -16.24
CA ARG A 829 -3.79 24.91 -17.59
C ARG A 829 -2.44 25.07 -18.30
N THR A 830 -1.46 25.70 -17.66
CA THR A 830 -0.13 25.92 -18.25
C THR A 830 0.56 24.59 -18.59
N ILE A 831 0.46 23.58 -17.71
CA ILE A 831 1.00 22.24 -17.98
C ILE A 831 0.30 21.60 -19.19
N ARG A 832 -1.04 21.67 -19.28
CA ARG A 832 -1.79 21.12 -20.42
C ARG A 832 -1.41 21.77 -21.75
N GLU A 833 -1.25 23.08 -21.77
CA GLU A 833 -0.84 23.85 -22.96
C GLU A 833 0.55 23.45 -23.46
N ASN A 834 1.46 23.07 -22.54
CA ASN A 834 2.85 22.72 -22.86
C ASN A 834 3.12 21.21 -22.88
N PHE A 835 2.13 20.36 -22.55
CA PHE A 835 2.33 18.93 -22.30
C PHE A 835 3.06 18.21 -23.43
N LYS A 836 2.67 18.45 -24.69
CA LYS A 836 3.25 17.80 -25.87
C LYS A 836 4.72 18.17 -26.12
N LYS A 837 5.20 19.28 -25.56
CA LYS A 837 6.58 19.76 -25.72
C LYS A 837 7.52 19.22 -24.64
N LEU A 838 6.97 18.61 -23.58
CA LEU A 838 7.76 18.08 -22.47
C LEU A 838 8.50 16.79 -22.86
N PRO A 839 9.64 16.47 -22.22
CA PRO A 839 10.28 15.16 -22.39
C PRO A 839 9.34 14.01 -22.03
N TYR A 840 9.46 12.87 -22.71
CA TYR A 840 8.55 11.71 -22.54
C TYR A 840 8.38 11.30 -21.07
N TRP A 841 9.47 11.11 -20.32
CA TRP A 841 9.39 10.70 -18.90
C TRP A 841 8.80 11.76 -17.96
N ILE A 842 8.82 13.03 -18.36
CA ILE A 842 8.08 14.10 -17.66
C ILE A 842 6.59 14.02 -18.03
N GLN A 843 6.24 13.73 -19.29
CA GLN A 843 4.86 13.49 -19.70
C GLN A 843 4.23 12.31 -18.95
N VAL A 844 4.94 11.18 -18.85
CA VAL A 844 4.51 9.97 -18.10
C VAL A 844 4.11 10.34 -16.67
N GLN A 845 4.93 11.14 -15.99
CA GLN A 845 4.66 11.56 -14.61
C GLN A 845 3.47 12.50 -14.48
N LEU A 846 3.06 13.15 -15.57
CA LEU A 846 2.00 14.14 -15.65
C LEU A 846 0.75 13.62 -16.38
N GLU A 847 0.70 12.33 -16.76
CA GLU A 847 -0.43 11.76 -17.52
C GLU A 847 -1.78 12.00 -16.82
N PHE A 848 -1.80 11.94 -15.50
CA PHE A 848 -2.98 12.21 -14.67
C PHE A 848 -3.51 13.66 -14.77
N MET A 849 -2.72 14.60 -15.32
CA MET A 849 -3.12 16.00 -15.53
C MET A 849 -3.72 16.29 -16.92
N ARG A 850 -3.57 15.35 -17.87
CA ARG A 850 -4.09 15.45 -19.24
C ARG A 850 -5.57 15.15 -19.30
#